data_AF-A0A5J4KRE0-F1
#
_entry.id   AF-A0A5J4KRE0-F1
#
_cell.length_a   1.000
_cell.length_b   1.000
_cell.length_c   1.000
_cell.angle_alpha   90.00
_cell.angle_beta   90.00
_cell.angle_gamma   90.00
#
_symmetry.space_group_name_H-M   'P 1'
#
loop_
_entity.id
_entity.type
_entity.pdbx_description
1 polymer ?
#
loop_
_entity_poly.entity_id
_entity_poly.type
_entity_poly.pdbx_seq_one_letter_code
_entity_poly.pdbx_strand_id
1 'polypeptide(L)'
;MTHSTTTVQTTPESQPSTPNWMGEAAAFAQSLTQTGILTAITQRVRFARARMGTYDLIDFVVVLVGYALSGEPTLQAFYERLVPFADEFMAFFGRQRLPSRSALSRFLAALDQASVENMRTLFQQDVQARTSFPDPGGIIDRCGQSWLVADVDGTRKVARQRALPQAESLPAARRRFDQVCAKGYQGRKRGEVVRTRTVVLQAHTHQFLGTFGGSGNGDYRGELLRAIQVLLDYGKQVGVPAQQIVIRLDGLYGNAAPLCDVLTSGLAVVARHKDYHLLDVAEMQAVLAAAPAATCTHPESQMTRTLFDCPAVPLSPTGPLVRVIVATHPATSDPPSVGEQRAETVYELFVSTLPCPAFSAKDVLDVYLHRGSFETVLADEDGEQDADRWVSHTAWGQECFQILVQWLWNLRMELGLHLTPATVRTTEFAPAHAVLPVALSEPAVPSGSAAPVIYGPAQWAKRSFTGGFPGSVFTLQPDGTLRCPADHPLYAQERRPEHDGSLRVLYAGRIGFCRACPLREQCQEHPSTKKPRRVSAVFWPLPPDPLSAPAVPSLPHVPAVSPSAPLLWRDWPRRSVRRHWTQLLRRETATFSWEACPQSSQPAHPLKPDETLLTREQRAHYRLSWSQRLARNARSADAPRLSVLLHGLPVRFFETFGPPAQAVA
;
A
#
# COMPACT_ATOMS: atom_id res chain seq x y z
N MET A 1 -5.48 -13.95 -65.24
CA MET A 1 -5.45 -14.01 -63.77
C MET A 1 -4.55 -15.18 -63.40
N THR A 2 -3.35 -14.92 -62.88
CA THR A 2 -2.45 -15.96 -62.37
C THR A 2 -2.90 -16.28 -60.94
N HIS A 3 -3.48 -17.46 -60.74
CA HIS A 3 -3.81 -17.94 -59.40
C HIS A 3 -2.50 -18.19 -58.65
N SER A 4 -2.33 -17.58 -57.48
CA SER A 4 -1.19 -17.88 -56.61
C SER A 4 -1.28 -19.33 -56.15
N THR A 5 -0.35 -20.18 -56.57
CA THR A 5 -0.27 -21.58 -56.15
C THR A 5 0.36 -21.66 -54.76
N THR A 6 -0.38 -22.16 -53.78
CA THR A 6 0.13 -22.43 -52.43
C THR A 6 0.61 -23.87 -52.34
N THR A 7 1.84 -24.08 -51.89
CA THR A 7 2.40 -25.43 -51.63
C THR A 7 2.41 -25.67 -50.12
N VAL A 8 1.77 -26.76 -49.68
CA VAL A 8 1.74 -27.19 -48.27
C VAL A 8 2.58 -28.45 -48.13
N GLN A 9 3.54 -28.46 -47.21
CA GLN A 9 4.38 -29.62 -46.89
C GLN A 9 4.08 -30.09 -45.46
N THR A 10 4.10 -31.41 -45.26
CA THR A 10 3.93 -32.03 -43.94
C THR A 10 5.06 -33.03 -43.69
N THR A 11 5.45 -33.17 -42.43
CA THR A 11 6.40 -34.19 -41.96
C THR A 11 5.77 -34.97 -40.79
N PRO A 12 6.03 -36.29 -40.67
CA PRO A 12 5.62 -37.06 -39.50
C PRO A 12 6.48 -36.78 -38.26
N GLU A 13 7.64 -36.13 -38.40
CA GLU A 13 8.50 -35.77 -37.26
C GLU A 13 7.83 -34.67 -36.41
N SER A 14 7.55 -34.99 -35.14
CA SER A 14 7.03 -33.99 -34.20
C SER A 14 8.15 -33.03 -33.79
N GLN A 15 7.97 -31.74 -34.08
CA GLN A 15 8.85 -30.68 -33.61
C GLN A 15 8.09 -29.74 -32.66
N PRO A 16 8.53 -29.58 -31.40
CA PRO A 16 7.90 -28.66 -30.47
C PRO A 16 8.09 -27.22 -30.95
N SER A 17 7.05 -26.40 -30.88
CA SER A 17 7.16 -24.97 -31.14
C SER A 17 7.71 -24.23 -29.92
N THR A 18 8.64 -23.32 -30.16
CA THR A 18 9.17 -22.43 -29.12
C THR A 18 8.03 -21.65 -28.45
N PRO A 19 7.94 -21.64 -27.11
CA PRO A 19 6.95 -20.84 -26.42
C PRO A 19 7.12 -19.35 -26.72
N ASN A 20 6.03 -18.64 -27.00
CA ASN A 20 6.06 -17.21 -27.33
C ASN A 20 6.58 -16.32 -26.19
N TRP A 21 6.60 -16.80 -24.96
CA TRP A 21 7.15 -16.10 -23.80
C TRP A 21 8.64 -16.35 -23.58
N MET A 22 9.28 -17.24 -24.36
CA MET A 22 10.69 -17.60 -24.16
C MET A 22 11.63 -16.42 -24.40
N GLY A 23 11.32 -15.55 -25.38
CA GLY A 23 12.06 -14.31 -25.62
C GLY A 23 11.97 -13.34 -24.45
N GLU A 24 10.78 -13.21 -23.85
CA GLU A 24 10.57 -12.44 -22.61
C GLU A 24 11.39 -13.02 -21.45
N ALA A 25 11.40 -14.35 -21.28
CA ALA A 25 12.20 -15.01 -20.24
C ALA A 25 13.71 -14.75 -20.41
N ALA A 26 14.24 -14.81 -21.63
CA ALA A 26 15.64 -14.52 -21.91
C ALA A 26 16.00 -13.05 -21.61
N ALA A 27 15.15 -12.10 -22.01
CA ALA A 27 15.32 -10.68 -21.72
C ALA A 27 15.34 -10.40 -20.20
N PHE A 28 14.41 -11.01 -19.47
CA PHE A 28 14.37 -10.89 -18.00
C PHE A 28 15.58 -11.55 -17.35
N ALA A 29 16.04 -12.71 -17.83
CA ALA A 29 17.23 -13.36 -17.29
C ALA A 29 18.47 -12.45 -17.40
N GLN A 30 18.64 -11.78 -18.54
CA GLN A 30 19.72 -10.81 -18.73
C GLN A 30 19.58 -9.62 -17.76
N SER A 31 18.40 -9.00 -17.69
CA SER A 31 18.16 -7.84 -16.80
C SER A 31 18.34 -8.20 -15.31
N LEU A 32 17.79 -9.33 -14.87
CA LEU A 32 17.90 -9.80 -13.48
C LEU A 32 19.34 -10.14 -13.09
N THR A 33 20.16 -10.57 -14.05
CA THR A 33 21.59 -10.84 -13.86
C THR A 33 22.41 -9.56 -13.79
N GLN A 34 22.23 -8.65 -14.76
CA GLN A 34 22.96 -7.36 -14.82
C GLN A 34 22.68 -6.48 -13.60
N THR A 35 21.42 -6.45 -13.15
CA THR A 35 21.03 -5.68 -11.97
C THR A 35 21.42 -6.34 -10.64
N GLY A 36 21.97 -7.56 -10.68
CA GLY A 36 22.40 -8.28 -9.48
C GLY A 36 21.27 -8.83 -8.62
N ILE A 37 20.00 -8.76 -9.05
CA ILE A 37 18.84 -9.27 -8.29
C ILE A 37 19.02 -10.76 -7.97
N LEU A 38 19.39 -11.58 -8.96
CA LEU A 38 19.56 -13.03 -8.74
C LEU A 38 20.66 -13.33 -7.71
N THR A 39 21.74 -12.55 -7.76
CA THR A 39 22.85 -12.63 -6.80
C THR A 39 22.37 -12.26 -5.40
N ALA A 40 21.64 -11.15 -5.25
CA ALA A 40 21.13 -10.69 -3.96
C ALA A 40 20.16 -11.70 -3.33
N ILE A 41 19.24 -12.27 -4.12
CA ILE A 41 18.35 -13.36 -3.70
C ILE A 41 19.17 -14.55 -3.22
N THR A 42 20.14 -14.97 -4.01
CA THR A 42 21.02 -16.11 -3.71
C THR A 42 21.85 -15.90 -2.43
N GLN A 43 22.28 -14.68 -2.12
CA GLN A 43 23.11 -14.43 -0.95
C GLN A 43 22.29 -14.28 0.34
N ARG A 44 21.09 -13.71 0.25
CA ARG A 44 20.34 -13.22 1.43
C ARG A 44 19.10 -14.04 1.79
N VAL A 45 18.52 -14.77 0.85
CA VAL A 45 17.38 -15.64 1.15
C VAL A 45 17.88 -17.03 1.50
N ARG A 46 17.54 -17.48 2.71
CA ARG A 46 17.95 -18.78 3.26
C ARG A 46 16.72 -19.48 3.79
N PHE A 47 16.66 -20.80 3.63
CA PHE A 47 15.55 -21.63 4.07
C PHE A 47 16.04 -22.98 4.60
N ALA A 48 15.23 -23.65 5.43
CA ALA A 48 15.51 -24.99 5.91
C ALA A 48 15.39 -26.00 4.77
N ARG A 49 16.51 -26.53 4.30
CA ARG A 49 16.53 -27.38 3.11
C ARG A 49 15.83 -28.73 3.35
N ALA A 50 14.82 -29.02 2.55
CA ALA A 50 14.22 -30.35 2.41
C ALA A 50 14.99 -31.23 1.41
N ARG A 51 14.50 -32.45 1.16
CA ARG A 51 15.08 -33.35 0.13
C ARG A 51 14.88 -32.73 -1.26
N MET A 52 15.85 -31.99 -1.79
CA MET A 52 15.73 -31.26 -3.07
C MET A 52 16.82 -31.63 -4.09
N GLY A 53 17.48 -32.79 -3.94
CA GLY A 53 18.46 -33.28 -4.91
C GLY A 53 19.72 -32.41 -4.96
N THR A 54 20.13 -31.98 -6.16
CA THR A 54 21.28 -31.10 -6.40
C THR A 54 20.92 -29.62 -6.44
N TYR A 55 19.63 -29.29 -6.32
CA TYR A 55 19.11 -27.94 -6.49
C TYR A 55 19.23 -27.10 -5.20
N ASP A 56 19.32 -25.79 -5.40
CA ASP A 56 19.29 -24.74 -4.40
C ASP A 56 18.28 -23.63 -4.79
N LEU A 57 18.15 -22.58 -3.96
CA LEU A 57 17.16 -21.52 -4.07
C LEU A 57 16.96 -21.01 -5.51
N ILE A 58 18.07 -20.61 -6.15
CA ILE A 58 18.02 -19.97 -7.47
C ILE A 58 17.40 -20.87 -8.53
N ASP A 59 17.62 -22.19 -8.44
CA ASP A 59 17.07 -23.16 -9.39
C ASP A 59 15.54 -23.19 -9.36
N PHE A 60 14.93 -22.88 -8.22
CA PHE A 60 13.48 -22.80 -8.07
C PHE A 60 12.93 -21.41 -8.34
N VAL A 61 13.66 -20.35 -7.97
CA VAL A 61 13.28 -18.96 -8.25
C VAL A 61 13.15 -18.72 -9.75
N VAL A 62 14.10 -19.21 -10.55
CA VAL A 62 14.06 -19.00 -12.02
C VAL A 62 12.87 -19.74 -12.67
N VAL A 63 12.49 -20.90 -12.12
CA VAL A 63 11.28 -21.63 -12.56
C VAL A 63 10.01 -20.83 -12.24
N LEU A 64 9.94 -20.21 -11.05
CA LEU A 64 8.81 -19.34 -10.67
C LEU A 64 8.76 -18.06 -11.51
N VAL A 65 9.92 -17.48 -11.84
CA VAL A 65 10.02 -16.34 -12.78
C VAL A 65 9.50 -16.75 -14.15
N GLY A 66 9.98 -17.86 -14.72
CA GLY A 66 9.47 -18.38 -15.99
C GLY A 66 7.97 -18.63 -15.94
N TYR A 67 7.45 -19.20 -14.85
CA TYR A 67 6.03 -19.44 -14.69
C TYR A 67 5.21 -18.13 -14.63
N ALA A 68 5.72 -17.11 -13.92
CA ALA A 68 5.13 -15.78 -13.87
C ALA A 68 5.05 -15.15 -15.26
N LEU A 69 6.16 -15.14 -16.00
CA LEU A 69 6.27 -14.57 -17.34
C LEU A 69 5.44 -15.33 -18.39
N SER A 70 5.31 -16.65 -18.25
CA SER A 70 4.63 -17.48 -19.23
C SER A 70 3.13 -17.20 -19.35
N GLY A 71 2.49 -16.77 -18.26
CA GLY A 71 1.03 -16.69 -18.18
C GLY A 71 0.31 -18.04 -18.27
N GLU A 72 1.03 -19.16 -18.18
CA GLU A 72 0.42 -20.50 -18.27
C GLU A 72 -0.52 -20.77 -17.08
N PRO A 73 -1.69 -21.38 -17.30
CA PRO A 73 -2.75 -21.44 -16.28
C PRO A 73 -2.40 -22.35 -15.11
N THR A 74 -1.47 -23.31 -15.30
CA THR A 74 -1.04 -24.23 -14.26
C THR A 74 0.46 -24.51 -14.36
N LEU A 75 1.09 -24.86 -13.24
CA LEU A 75 2.48 -25.35 -13.26
C LEU A 75 2.62 -26.58 -14.17
N GLN A 76 1.60 -27.43 -14.29
CA GLN A 76 1.66 -28.57 -15.20
C GLN A 76 1.78 -28.11 -16.67
N ALA A 77 0.90 -27.23 -17.13
CA ALA A 77 0.94 -26.69 -18.48
C ALA A 77 2.26 -25.98 -18.78
N PHE A 78 2.75 -25.20 -17.81
CA PHE A 78 4.06 -24.56 -17.90
C PHE A 78 5.20 -25.56 -18.09
N TYR A 79 5.27 -26.61 -17.27
CA TYR A 79 6.30 -27.64 -17.42
C TYR A 79 6.18 -28.41 -18.74
N GLU A 80 4.97 -28.75 -19.18
CA GLU A 80 4.75 -29.42 -20.48
C GLU A 80 5.24 -28.58 -21.65
N ARG A 81 5.04 -27.25 -21.59
CA ARG A 81 5.56 -26.30 -22.58
C ARG A 81 7.06 -26.07 -22.47
N LEU A 82 7.61 -26.09 -21.26
CA LEU A 82 9.02 -25.76 -21.00
C LEU A 82 9.97 -26.94 -21.25
N VAL A 83 9.56 -28.18 -20.92
CA VAL A 83 10.44 -29.37 -20.95
C VAL A 83 11.22 -29.54 -22.26
N PRO A 84 10.63 -29.33 -23.46
CA PRO A 84 11.38 -29.45 -24.71
C PRO A 84 12.52 -28.44 -24.89
N PHE A 85 12.51 -27.35 -24.11
CA PHE A 85 13.48 -26.25 -24.15
C PHE A 85 14.12 -26.01 -22.79
N ALA A 86 14.16 -27.04 -21.93
CA ALA A 86 14.62 -26.91 -20.56
C ALA A 86 16.10 -26.51 -20.48
N ASP A 87 16.93 -27.02 -21.39
CA ASP A 87 18.36 -26.73 -21.41
C ASP A 87 18.62 -25.27 -21.81
N GLU A 88 17.93 -24.75 -22.82
CA GLU A 88 17.98 -23.35 -23.22
C GLU A 88 17.51 -22.43 -22.09
N PHE A 89 16.33 -22.73 -21.53
CA PHE A 89 15.75 -21.92 -20.46
C PHE A 89 16.65 -21.84 -19.23
N MET A 90 17.16 -22.97 -18.75
CA MET A 90 18.04 -22.98 -17.58
C MET A 90 19.37 -22.30 -17.85
N ALA A 91 19.86 -22.35 -19.10
CA ALA A 91 21.08 -21.66 -19.51
C ALA A 91 20.97 -20.14 -19.43
N PHE A 92 19.80 -19.55 -19.68
CA PHE A 92 19.58 -18.10 -19.52
C PHE A 92 19.99 -17.62 -18.12
N PHE A 93 19.82 -18.47 -17.11
CA PHE A 93 20.12 -18.17 -15.72
C PHE A 93 21.43 -18.82 -15.23
N GLY A 94 22.27 -19.31 -16.13
CA GLY A 94 23.54 -19.98 -15.79
C GLY A 94 23.36 -21.29 -15.02
N ARG A 95 22.22 -21.98 -15.20
CA ARG A 95 21.89 -23.24 -14.51
C ARG A 95 21.90 -24.41 -15.49
N GLN A 96 22.20 -25.60 -14.97
CA GLN A 96 22.40 -26.79 -15.80
C GLN A 96 21.13 -27.61 -16.00
N ARG A 97 20.35 -27.87 -14.93
CA ARG A 97 19.19 -28.78 -14.99
C ARG A 97 17.93 -28.15 -14.43
N LEU A 98 16.81 -28.42 -15.07
CA LEU A 98 15.47 -28.01 -14.64
C LEU A 98 15.00 -28.85 -13.43
N PRO A 99 14.65 -28.24 -12.29
CA PRO A 99 14.07 -28.97 -11.17
C PRO A 99 12.73 -29.60 -11.52
N SER A 100 12.49 -30.83 -11.06
CA SER A 100 11.19 -31.49 -11.25
C SER A 100 10.06 -30.78 -10.48
N ARG A 101 8.82 -30.94 -10.94
CA ARG A 101 7.61 -30.44 -10.25
C ARG A 101 7.57 -30.82 -8.76
N SER A 102 7.96 -32.05 -8.44
CA SER A 102 8.02 -32.54 -7.06
C SER A 102 9.15 -31.90 -6.24
N ALA A 103 10.27 -31.51 -6.89
CA ALA A 103 11.31 -30.72 -6.23
C ALA A 103 10.83 -29.29 -5.94
N LEU A 104 10.18 -28.63 -6.92
CA LEU A 104 9.58 -27.31 -6.75
C LEU A 104 8.53 -27.29 -5.62
N SER A 105 7.64 -28.28 -5.58
CA SER A 105 6.65 -28.40 -4.52
C SER A 105 7.28 -28.54 -3.13
N ARG A 106 8.37 -29.33 -3.01
CA ARG A 106 9.12 -29.45 -1.75
C ARG A 106 9.82 -28.14 -1.38
N PHE A 107 10.33 -27.38 -2.36
CA PHE A 107 10.89 -26.05 -2.15
C PHE A 107 9.86 -25.09 -1.56
N LEU A 108 8.71 -24.94 -2.22
CA LEU A 108 7.63 -24.07 -1.74
C LEU A 108 7.12 -24.46 -0.34
N ALA A 109 7.11 -25.75 -0.04
CA ALA A 109 6.73 -26.26 1.27
C ALA A 109 7.79 -26.02 2.37
N ALA A 110 9.05 -25.79 2.00
CA ALA A 110 10.15 -25.60 2.92
C ALA A 110 10.41 -24.12 3.26
N LEU A 111 9.82 -23.19 2.52
CA LEU A 111 9.90 -21.77 2.81
C LEU A 111 9.19 -21.46 4.14
N ASP A 112 9.86 -20.64 4.95
CA ASP A 112 9.36 -20.15 6.23
C ASP A 112 9.20 -18.62 6.21
N GLN A 113 8.75 -18.07 7.33
CA GLN A 113 8.56 -16.63 7.48
C GLN A 113 9.86 -15.85 7.23
N ALA A 114 10.98 -16.29 7.80
CA ALA A 114 12.25 -15.58 7.66
C ALA A 114 12.73 -15.54 6.19
N SER A 115 12.56 -16.65 5.47
CA SER A 115 12.88 -16.74 4.04
C SER A 115 12.09 -15.71 3.23
N VAL A 116 10.77 -15.63 3.45
CA VAL A 116 9.86 -14.75 2.70
C VAL A 116 10.06 -13.29 3.10
N GLU A 117 10.33 -13.00 4.37
CA GLU A 117 10.63 -11.64 4.82
C GLU A 117 11.96 -11.12 4.26
N ASN A 118 12.97 -11.98 4.11
CA ASN A 118 14.19 -11.62 3.39
C ASN A 118 13.92 -11.33 1.91
N MET A 119 13.08 -12.15 1.26
CA MET A 119 12.67 -11.93 -0.13
C MET A 119 11.93 -10.60 -0.30
N ARG A 120 11.03 -10.27 0.63
CA ARG A 120 10.30 -9.01 0.66
C ARG A 120 11.21 -7.81 0.87
N THR A 121 12.13 -7.92 1.82
CA THR A 121 13.11 -6.86 2.12
C THR A 121 13.95 -6.57 0.88
N LEU A 122 14.38 -7.61 0.17
CA LEU A 122 15.10 -7.45 -1.10
C LEU A 122 14.26 -6.73 -2.16
N PHE A 123 13.01 -7.14 -2.35
CA PHE A 123 12.09 -6.49 -3.27
C PHE A 123 11.91 -4.99 -2.94
N GLN A 124 11.67 -4.67 -1.67
CA GLN A 124 11.49 -3.27 -1.23
C GLN A 124 12.77 -2.44 -1.40
N GLN A 125 13.93 -3.00 -1.07
CA GLN A 125 15.22 -2.35 -1.27
C GLN A 125 15.52 -2.11 -2.74
N ASP A 126 15.19 -3.08 -3.61
CA ASP A 126 15.36 -2.94 -5.06
C ASP A 126 14.46 -1.85 -5.63
N VAL A 127 13.17 -1.83 -5.24
CA VAL A 127 12.23 -0.76 -5.65
C VAL A 127 12.71 0.62 -5.20
N GLN A 128 13.29 0.73 -3.99
CA GLN A 128 13.85 1.99 -3.48
C GLN A 128 15.18 2.36 -4.15
N ALA A 129 16.03 1.40 -4.50
CA ALA A 129 17.30 1.68 -5.15
C ALA A 129 17.14 2.10 -6.61
N ARG A 130 16.05 1.68 -7.26
CA ARG A 130 15.78 2.01 -8.67
C ARG A 130 15.17 3.39 -8.82
N THR A 131 15.61 4.10 -9.84
CA THR A 131 15.07 5.40 -10.27
C THR A 131 14.41 5.28 -11.64
N SER A 132 13.56 4.25 -11.83
CA SER A 132 12.91 3.96 -13.11
C SER A 132 11.99 5.11 -13.58
N PHE A 133 11.57 5.96 -12.64
CA PHE A 133 10.76 7.15 -12.89
C PHE A 133 11.49 8.39 -12.35
N PRO A 134 11.94 9.32 -13.22
CA PRO A 134 12.55 10.58 -12.79
C PRO A 134 11.60 11.48 -11.99
N ASP A 135 10.29 11.31 -12.20
CA ASP A 135 9.24 12.03 -11.52
C ASP A 135 8.26 11.01 -10.92
N PRO A 136 8.05 11.00 -9.59
CA PRO A 136 7.14 10.06 -8.94
C PRO A 136 5.66 10.32 -9.28
N GLY A 137 5.36 11.39 -10.02
CA GLY A 137 4.02 11.88 -10.28
C GLY A 137 3.40 12.50 -9.03
N GLY A 138 2.09 12.72 -9.06
CA GLY A 138 1.42 13.37 -7.93
C GLY A 138 0.14 14.07 -8.34
N ILE A 139 -0.63 14.49 -7.34
CA ILE A 139 -1.66 15.52 -7.51
C ILE A 139 -0.99 16.87 -7.21
N ILE A 140 -1.15 17.85 -8.09
CA ILE A 140 -0.88 19.26 -7.74
C ILE A 140 -2.21 19.87 -7.30
N ASP A 141 -2.22 20.36 -6.07
CA ASP A 141 -3.40 20.96 -5.48
C ASP A 141 -3.67 22.38 -5.98
N ARG A 142 -4.80 22.96 -5.55
CA ARG A 142 -5.22 24.30 -5.98
C ARG A 142 -4.32 25.43 -5.45
N CYS A 143 -3.41 25.11 -4.54
CA CYS A 143 -2.42 26.02 -3.99
C CYS A 143 -1.02 25.79 -4.60
N GLY A 144 -0.89 24.85 -5.55
CA GLY A 144 0.37 24.52 -6.23
C GLY A 144 1.25 23.50 -5.49
N GLN A 145 0.79 22.91 -4.39
CA GLN A 145 1.54 21.91 -3.64
C GLN A 145 1.34 20.51 -4.24
N SER A 146 2.41 19.72 -4.30
CA SER A 146 2.38 18.34 -4.80
C SER A 146 2.09 17.34 -3.69
N TRP A 147 1.30 16.31 -4.02
CA TRP A 147 0.87 15.23 -3.15
C TRP A 147 1.05 13.88 -3.84
N LEU A 148 1.75 12.94 -3.21
CA LEU A 148 1.88 11.58 -3.69
C LEU A 148 0.69 10.75 -3.21
N VAL A 149 0.08 9.96 -4.11
CA VAL A 149 -1.08 9.13 -3.77
C VAL A 149 -0.67 7.67 -3.81
N ALA A 150 -1.04 6.92 -2.77
CA ALA A 150 -0.86 5.48 -2.71
C ALA A 150 -2.15 4.78 -2.30
N ASP A 151 -2.36 3.59 -2.83
CA ASP A 151 -3.49 2.73 -2.52
C ASP A 151 -3.03 1.56 -1.68
N VAL A 152 -3.77 1.27 -0.61
CA VAL A 152 -3.60 0.04 0.18
C VAL A 152 -4.93 -0.68 0.23
N ASP A 153 -4.94 -1.92 -0.24
CA ASP A 153 -6.14 -2.73 -0.29
C ASP A 153 -5.87 -4.23 -0.18
N GLY A 154 -6.84 -4.94 0.42
CA GLY A 154 -6.83 -6.38 0.59
C GLY A 154 -7.63 -7.10 -0.50
N THR A 155 -6.95 -7.74 -1.45
CA THR A 155 -7.59 -8.65 -2.42
C THR A 155 -7.83 -10.03 -1.80
N ARG A 156 -8.81 -10.77 -2.32
CA ARG A 156 -9.20 -12.09 -1.76
C ARG A 156 -9.25 -13.16 -2.84
N LYS A 157 -8.57 -14.29 -2.58
CA LYS A 157 -8.70 -15.53 -3.36
C LYS A 157 -9.50 -16.56 -2.57
N VAL A 158 -10.57 -17.05 -3.18
CA VAL A 158 -11.46 -18.05 -2.58
C VAL A 158 -11.08 -19.43 -3.10
N ALA A 159 -11.08 -20.43 -2.21
CA ALA A 159 -10.89 -21.83 -2.57
C ALA A 159 -12.11 -22.65 -2.18
N ARG A 160 -12.45 -23.61 -3.05
CA ARG A 160 -13.50 -24.58 -2.79
C ARG A 160 -12.96 -25.81 -2.06
N GLN A 161 -13.67 -26.26 -1.04
CA GLN A 161 -13.35 -27.44 -0.26
C GLN A 161 -14.30 -28.58 -0.61
N ARG A 162 -13.81 -29.54 -1.40
CA ARG A 162 -14.55 -30.78 -1.66
C ARG A 162 -14.74 -31.58 -0.37
N ALA A 163 -15.78 -32.41 -0.34
CA ALA A 163 -15.98 -33.41 0.71
C ALA A 163 -14.74 -34.31 0.79
N LEU A 164 -14.31 -34.62 2.01
CA LEU A 164 -13.20 -35.53 2.22
C LEU A 164 -13.72 -36.96 2.08
N PRO A 165 -12.98 -37.86 1.40
CA PRO A 165 -13.35 -39.26 1.34
C PRO A 165 -13.28 -39.86 2.75
N GLN A 166 -14.32 -40.59 3.15
CA GLN A 166 -14.40 -41.29 4.43
C GLN A 166 -14.71 -42.76 4.15
N ALA A 167 -13.73 -43.63 4.44
CA ALA A 167 -13.89 -45.08 4.46
C ALA A 167 -12.85 -45.65 5.42
N GLU A 168 -13.17 -46.73 6.13
CA GLU A 168 -12.27 -47.38 7.10
C GLU A 168 -10.95 -47.87 6.46
N SER A 169 -10.97 -48.17 5.16
CA SER A 169 -9.81 -48.61 4.39
C SER A 169 -8.90 -47.48 3.90
N LEU A 170 -9.30 -46.22 4.09
CA LEU A 170 -8.53 -45.06 3.64
C LEU A 170 -7.73 -44.43 4.79
N PRO A 171 -6.52 -43.89 4.51
CA PRO A 171 -5.81 -43.10 5.50
C PRO A 171 -6.60 -41.85 5.89
N ALA A 172 -6.32 -41.32 7.08
CA ALA A 172 -6.95 -40.10 7.58
C ALA A 172 -6.87 -38.97 6.54
N ALA A 173 -8.03 -38.52 6.07
CA ALA A 173 -8.10 -37.50 5.05
C ALA A 173 -7.55 -36.17 5.57
N ARG A 174 -6.72 -35.51 4.76
CA ARG A 174 -6.09 -34.22 5.09
C ARG A 174 -6.48 -33.16 4.06
N ARG A 175 -6.95 -32.00 4.52
CA ARG A 175 -7.18 -30.85 3.65
C ARG A 175 -5.84 -30.20 3.27
N ARG A 176 -5.71 -29.83 2.01
CA ARG A 176 -4.49 -29.22 1.46
C ARG A 176 -4.36 -27.73 1.81
N PHE A 177 -5.48 -27.01 1.88
CA PHE A 177 -5.49 -25.55 2.01
C PHE A 177 -5.49 -25.02 3.46
N ASP A 178 -5.53 -25.88 4.47
CA ASP A 178 -5.65 -25.45 5.88
C ASP A 178 -4.45 -24.62 6.37
N GLN A 179 -3.29 -24.71 5.70
CA GLN A 179 -2.10 -23.94 6.04
C GLN A 179 -2.03 -22.56 5.36
N VAL A 180 -2.91 -22.28 4.40
CA VAL A 180 -2.84 -21.07 3.56
C VAL A 180 -4.17 -20.32 3.49
N CYS A 181 -5.28 -21.00 3.76
CA CYS A 181 -6.63 -20.45 3.78
C CYS A 181 -7.33 -20.73 5.12
N ALA A 182 -8.26 -19.87 5.48
CA ALA A 182 -9.16 -20.06 6.61
C ALA A 182 -10.56 -19.56 6.23
N LYS A 183 -11.56 -19.79 7.10
CA LYS A 183 -12.87 -19.16 6.93
C LYS A 183 -12.71 -17.63 6.94
N GLY A 184 -13.48 -16.95 6.11
CA GLY A 184 -13.43 -15.49 6.00
C GLY A 184 -14.50 -14.97 5.06
N TYR A 185 -14.51 -13.65 4.88
CA TYR A 185 -15.43 -12.97 3.99
C TYR A 185 -15.10 -13.29 2.53
N GLN A 186 -16.05 -13.89 1.82
CA GLN A 186 -15.85 -14.36 0.44
C GLN A 186 -16.32 -13.32 -0.60
N GLY A 187 -17.00 -12.27 -0.16
CA GLY A 187 -17.74 -11.38 -1.05
C GLY A 187 -18.75 -12.16 -1.88
N ARG A 188 -18.79 -11.88 -3.19
CA ARG A 188 -19.68 -12.55 -4.16
C ARG A 188 -19.09 -13.85 -4.74
N LYS A 189 -17.88 -14.24 -4.33
CA LYS A 189 -17.18 -15.42 -4.87
C LYS A 189 -17.68 -16.68 -4.17
N ARG A 190 -17.82 -17.78 -4.92
CA ARG A 190 -18.31 -19.08 -4.40
C ARG A 190 -17.17 -19.93 -3.83
N GLY A 191 -17.15 -20.17 -2.52
CA GLY A 191 -16.35 -21.22 -1.88
C GLY A 191 -16.55 -21.31 -0.38
N GLU A 192 -15.56 -21.84 0.35
CA GLU A 192 -15.68 -22.10 1.80
C GLU A 192 -14.56 -21.45 2.61
N VAL A 193 -13.38 -21.28 2.01
CA VAL A 193 -12.21 -20.69 2.65
C VAL A 193 -11.54 -19.68 1.75
N VAL A 194 -10.83 -18.73 2.34
CA VAL A 194 -10.21 -17.61 1.65
C VAL A 194 -8.78 -17.38 2.12
N ARG A 195 -7.99 -16.73 1.25
CA ARG A 195 -6.74 -16.05 1.57
C ARG A 195 -6.88 -14.59 1.16
N THR A 196 -6.40 -13.69 2.01
CA THR A 196 -6.31 -12.26 1.74
C THR A 196 -4.88 -11.88 1.40
N ARG A 197 -4.72 -10.97 0.44
CA ARG A 197 -3.45 -10.36 0.04
C ARG A 197 -3.61 -8.85 0.04
N THR A 198 -2.99 -8.17 1.00
CA THR A 198 -2.90 -6.71 1.03
C THR A 198 -1.78 -6.25 0.12
N VAL A 199 -2.05 -5.34 -0.82
CA VAL A 199 -1.04 -4.75 -1.70
C VAL A 199 -0.87 -3.26 -1.40
N VAL A 200 0.33 -2.75 -1.66
CA VAL A 200 0.65 -1.33 -1.60
C VAL A 200 1.02 -0.89 -3.01
N LEU A 201 0.28 0.05 -3.58
CA LEU A 201 0.49 0.54 -4.93
C LEU A 201 0.71 2.05 -4.92
N GLN A 202 1.73 2.53 -5.63
CA GLN A 202 1.89 3.97 -5.90
C GLN A 202 1.03 4.34 -7.12
N ALA A 203 0.06 5.25 -6.95
CA ALA A 203 -1.00 5.48 -7.92
C ALA A 203 -0.54 6.15 -9.23
N HIS A 204 0.61 6.83 -9.23
CA HIS A 204 1.10 7.64 -10.34
C HIS A 204 2.18 6.96 -11.20
N THR A 205 2.68 5.83 -10.77
CA THR A 205 3.66 5.00 -11.47
C THR A 205 3.16 3.57 -11.61
N HIS A 206 2.10 3.19 -10.88
CA HIS A 206 1.60 1.83 -10.73
C HIS A 206 2.70 0.85 -10.27
N GLN A 207 3.72 1.33 -9.55
CA GLN A 207 4.69 0.47 -8.89
C GLN A 207 4.04 -0.17 -7.68
N PHE A 208 4.14 -1.49 -7.58
CA PHE A 208 3.86 -2.17 -6.33
C PHE A 208 5.03 -1.93 -5.37
N LEU A 209 4.72 -1.53 -4.14
CA LEU A 209 5.71 -1.28 -3.09
C LEU A 209 5.73 -2.40 -2.04
N GLY A 210 4.67 -3.21 -1.98
CA GLY A 210 4.54 -4.30 -1.03
C GLY A 210 3.34 -5.20 -1.29
N THR A 211 3.42 -6.43 -0.79
CA THR A 211 2.32 -7.41 -0.76
C THR A 211 2.38 -8.22 0.51
N PHE A 212 1.32 -8.32 1.29
CA PHE A 212 1.28 -9.06 2.55
C PHE A 212 0.12 -10.04 2.51
N GLY A 213 0.35 -11.31 2.83
CA GLY A 213 -0.67 -12.33 2.69
C GLY A 213 -1.02 -13.05 3.99
N GLY A 214 -2.30 -13.30 4.20
CA GLY A 214 -2.81 -14.00 5.38
C GLY A 214 -3.95 -14.96 5.05
N SER A 215 -4.06 -16.05 5.81
CA SER A 215 -5.22 -16.94 5.73
C SER A 215 -6.50 -16.23 6.21
N GLY A 216 -7.65 -16.56 5.65
CA GLY A 216 -8.91 -15.95 6.03
C GLY A 216 -8.92 -14.46 5.66
N ASN A 217 -9.39 -13.62 6.57
CA ASN A 217 -9.43 -12.16 6.37
C ASN A 217 -8.05 -11.49 6.50
N GLY A 218 -6.98 -12.25 6.79
CA GLY A 218 -5.65 -11.69 7.06
C GLY A 218 -5.57 -10.90 8.36
N ASP A 219 -4.41 -10.32 8.63
CA ASP A 219 -4.20 -9.35 9.70
C ASP A 219 -4.24 -7.94 9.10
N TYR A 220 -5.41 -7.51 8.63
CA TYR A 220 -5.53 -6.27 7.85
C TYR A 220 -4.94 -5.05 8.57
N ARG A 221 -5.02 -4.99 9.91
CA ARG A 221 -4.46 -3.87 10.69
C ARG A 221 -2.94 -3.97 10.80
N GLY A 222 -2.38 -5.15 11.10
CA GLY A 222 -0.93 -5.36 11.09
C GLY A 222 -0.33 -5.14 9.70
N GLU A 223 -1.01 -5.61 8.66
CA GLU A 223 -0.64 -5.40 7.26
C GLU A 223 -0.68 -3.91 6.87
N LEU A 224 -1.67 -3.14 7.36
CA LEU A 224 -1.71 -1.68 7.20
C LEU A 224 -0.52 -0.99 7.88
N LEU A 225 -0.17 -1.37 9.11
CA LEU A 225 1.01 -0.82 9.81
C LEU A 225 2.29 -1.05 9.01
N ARG A 226 2.42 -2.24 8.41
CA ARG A 226 3.54 -2.54 7.50
C ARG A 226 3.49 -1.71 6.23
N ALA A 227 2.30 -1.50 5.65
CA ALA A 227 2.11 -0.66 4.47
C ALA A 227 2.49 0.80 4.74
N ILE A 228 2.10 1.35 5.90
CA ILE A 228 2.50 2.68 6.36
C ILE A 228 4.03 2.81 6.37
N GLN A 229 4.73 1.84 6.97
CA GLN A 229 6.19 1.87 7.01
C GLN A 229 6.81 1.84 5.60
N VAL A 230 6.28 1.01 4.70
CA VAL A 230 6.71 0.96 3.29
C VAL A 230 6.53 2.31 2.60
N LEU A 231 5.40 2.98 2.82
CA LEU A 231 5.13 4.30 2.23
C LEU A 231 6.05 5.39 2.78
N LEU A 232 6.34 5.37 4.09
CA LEU A 232 7.26 6.31 4.71
C LEU A 232 8.69 6.14 4.16
N ASP A 233 9.16 4.91 4.00
CA ASP A 233 10.50 4.64 3.48
C ASP A 233 10.60 4.96 1.99
N TYR A 234 9.56 4.66 1.21
CA TYR A 234 9.47 5.09 -0.19
C TYR A 234 9.45 6.61 -0.31
N GLY A 235 8.64 7.30 0.49
CA GLY A 235 8.56 8.76 0.54
C GLY A 235 9.90 9.44 0.78
N LYS A 236 10.67 8.95 1.76
CA LYS A 236 12.05 9.42 2.02
C LYS A 236 12.94 9.25 0.78
N GLN A 237 12.81 8.14 0.06
CA GLN A 237 13.63 7.85 -1.11
C GLN A 237 13.30 8.77 -2.29
N VAL A 238 12.02 9.04 -2.55
CA VAL A 238 11.60 9.98 -3.62
C VAL A 238 11.59 11.46 -3.18
N GLY A 239 12.00 11.77 -1.96
CA GLY A 239 12.06 13.14 -1.44
C GLY A 239 10.70 13.77 -1.13
N VAL A 240 9.66 12.96 -0.89
CA VAL A 240 8.31 13.43 -0.53
C VAL A 240 8.10 13.30 0.98
N PRO A 241 7.76 14.39 1.70
CA PRO A 241 7.52 14.33 3.14
C PRO A 241 6.24 13.54 3.45
N ALA A 242 6.20 12.89 4.62
CA ALA A 242 5.08 12.04 5.03
C ALA A 242 3.71 12.74 4.93
N GLN A 243 3.64 14.02 5.30
CA GLN A 243 2.39 14.79 5.26
C GLN A 243 1.85 15.01 3.84
N GLN A 244 2.69 14.86 2.81
CA GLN A 244 2.31 14.97 1.40
C GLN A 244 2.05 13.61 0.73
N ILE A 245 2.11 12.52 1.51
CA ILE A 245 1.77 11.18 1.03
C ILE A 245 0.35 10.87 1.51
N VAL A 246 -0.57 10.76 0.55
CA VAL A 246 -1.97 10.46 0.75
C VAL A 246 -2.20 8.96 0.57
N ILE A 247 -2.52 8.27 1.65
CA ILE A 247 -2.98 6.88 1.59
C ILE A 247 -4.50 6.86 1.34
N ARG A 248 -4.92 6.21 0.25
CA ARG A 248 -6.31 5.94 -0.05
C ARG A 248 -6.70 4.57 0.48
N LEU A 249 -7.77 4.53 1.26
CA LEU A 249 -8.25 3.31 1.92
C LEU A 249 -9.74 3.07 1.64
N ASP A 250 -10.09 1.80 1.50
CA ASP A 250 -11.49 1.39 1.35
C ASP A 250 -12.21 1.27 2.72
N GLY A 251 -13.45 0.79 2.70
CA GLY A 251 -14.24 0.62 3.93
C GLY A 251 -13.74 -0.50 4.86
N LEU A 252 -12.82 -1.38 4.45
CA LEU A 252 -12.21 -2.35 5.36
C LEU A 252 -11.52 -1.61 6.51
N TYR A 253 -10.77 -0.55 6.17
CA TYR A 253 -9.99 0.28 7.08
C TYR A 253 -10.76 1.49 7.63
N GLY A 254 -12.03 1.66 7.24
CA GLY A 254 -12.88 2.81 7.57
C GLY A 254 -13.34 2.94 9.03
N ASN A 255 -12.57 2.42 10.00
CA ASN A 255 -12.83 2.53 11.43
C ASN A 255 -11.83 3.49 12.09
N ALA A 256 -12.18 4.00 13.29
CA ALA A 256 -11.32 4.90 14.04
C ALA A 256 -9.89 4.35 14.28
N ALA A 257 -9.75 3.07 14.67
CA ALA A 257 -8.45 2.50 15.01
C ALA A 257 -7.43 2.46 13.84
N PRO A 258 -7.74 1.87 12.67
CA PRO A 258 -6.82 1.93 11.51
C PRO A 258 -6.52 3.37 11.06
N LEU A 259 -7.52 4.26 11.09
CA LEU A 259 -7.32 5.66 10.73
C LEU A 259 -6.39 6.39 11.73
N CYS A 260 -6.50 6.11 13.02
CA CYS A 260 -5.58 6.64 14.03
C CYS A 260 -4.14 6.17 13.81
N ASP A 261 -3.93 4.93 13.38
CA ASP A 261 -2.59 4.42 13.05
C ASP A 261 -1.98 5.23 11.89
N VAL A 262 -2.77 5.55 10.85
CA VAL A 262 -2.34 6.41 9.73
C VAL A 262 -2.03 7.83 10.21
N LEU A 263 -2.93 8.46 10.98
CA LEU A 263 -2.75 9.83 11.46
C LEU A 263 -1.51 9.96 12.36
N THR A 264 -1.26 8.96 13.22
CA THR A 264 -0.09 8.94 14.12
C THR A 264 1.22 8.85 13.34
N SER A 265 1.21 8.22 12.15
CA SER A 265 2.38 8.14 11.29
C SER A 265 2.71 9.43 10.56
N GLY A 266 1.80 10.42 10.57
CA GLY A 266 1.96 11.69 9.87
C GLY A 266 1.63 11.64 8.37
N LEU A 267 1.15 10.50 7.86
CA LEU A 267 0.61 10.39 6.50
C LEU A 267 -0.74 11.11 6.38
N ALA A 268 -1.02 11.64 5.19
CA ALA A 268 -2.36 12.11 4.86
C ALA A 268 -3.26 10.93 4.48
N VAL A 269 -4.57 11.03 4.72
CA VAL A 269 -5.53 9.96 4.42
C VAL A 269 -6.73 10.47 3.64
N VAL A 270 -7.23 9.63 2.74
CA VAL A 270 -8.58 9.72 2.18
C VAL A 270 -9.21 8.33 2.27
N ALA A 271 -10.28 8.18 3.05
CA ALA A 271 -10.86 6.87 3.32
C ALA A 271 -12.37 6.93 3.42
N ARG A 272 -13.06 5.87 2.98
CA ARG A 272 -14.49 5.71 3.29
C ARG A 272 -14.65 5.25 4.74
N HIS A 273 -15.39 6.02 5.52
CA HIS A 273 -15.72 5.69 6.90
C HIS A 273 -16.99 4.84 6.96
N LYS A 274 -17.08 3.95 7.96
CA LYS A 274 -18.25 3.07 8.13
C LYS A 274 -18.96 3.20 9.46
N ASP A 275 -18.48 4.07 10.36
CA ASP A 275 -19.17 4.39 11.61
C ASP A 275 -20.15 5.54 11.37
N TYR A 276 -21.41 5.19 11.13
CA TYR A 276 -22.46 6.17 10.85
C TYR A 276 -23.04 6.81 12.12
N HIS A 277 -22.63 6.39 13.32
CA HIS A 277 -22.96 7.14 14.54
C HIS A 277 -22.38 8.56 14.54
N LEU A 278 -21.37 8.83 13.71
CA LEU A 278 -20.87 10.19 13.50
C LEU A 278 -21.95 11.13 12.97
N LEU A 279 -23.00 10.62 12.29
CA LEU A 279 -24.13 11.44 11.85
C LEU A 279 -24.86 12.08 13.03
N ASP A 280 -24.80 11.48 14.22
CA ASP A 280 -25.49 11.97 15.42
C ASP A 280 -24.65 12.95 16.25
N VAL A 281 -23.40 13.21 15.85
CA VAL A 281 -22.48 14.13 16.51
C VAL A 281 -22.91 15.58 16.24
N ALA A 282 -22.87 16.43 17.28
CA ALA A 282 -23.39 17.79 17.24
C ALA A 282 -22.75 18.65 16.14
N GLU A 283 -21.43 18.51 15.96
CA GLU A 283 -20.65 19.19 14.93
C GLU A 283 -21.13 18.80 13.52
N MET A 284 -21.46 17.53 13.29
CA MET A 284 -21.94 17.04 11.99
C MET A 284 -23.39 17.46 11.73
N GLN A 285 -24.25 17.37 12.75
CA GLN A 285 -25.64 17.84 12.68
C GLN A 285 -25.73 19.34 12.37
N ALA A 286 -24.86 20.16 12.97
CA ALA A 286 -24.81 21.59 12.68
C ALA A 286 -24.49 21.88 11.20
N VAL A 287 -23.57 21.12 10.59
CA VAL A 287 -23.22 21.27 9.17
C VAL A 287 -24.32 20.74 8.27
N LEU A 288 -24.94 19.61 8.61
CA LEU A 288 -26.04 19.01 7.84
C LEU A 288 -27.31 19.89 7.85
N ALA A 289 -27.49 20.71 8.88
CA ALA A 289 -28.56 21.71 8.95
C ALA A 289 -28.29 22.98 8.13
N ALA A 290 -27.04 23.18 7.69
CA ALA A 290 -26.64 24.32 6.86
C ALA A 290 -26.80 24.01 5.35
N ALA A 291 -26.54 25.03 4.51
CA ALA A 291 -26.51 24.83 3.07
C ALA A 291 -25.38 23.85 2.67
N PRO A 292 -25.61 22.98 1.67
CA PRO A 292 -24.59 22.05 1.22
C PRO A 292 -23.40 22.78 0.61
N ALA A 293 -22.21 22.21 0.78
CA ALA A 293 -20.97 22.76 0.25
C ALA A 293 -20.91 22.67 -1.28
N ALA A 294 -21.47 21.60 -1.86
CA ALA A 294 -21.56 21.41 -3.30
C ALA A 294 -22.64 20.37 -3.65
N THR A 295 -23.08 20.39 -4.90
CA THR A 295 -23.85 19.31 -5.50
C THR A 295 -23.11 18.85 -6.75
N CYS A 296 -22.91 17.54 -6.89
CA CYS A 296 -22.22 16.97 -8.04
C CYS A 296 -22.97 15.77 -8.61
N THR A 297 -23.00 15.68 -9.94
CA THR A 297 -23.58 14.54 -10.65
C THR A 297 -22.46 13.69 -11.21
N HIS A 298 -22.47 12.40 -10.89
CA HIS A 298 -21.51 11.45 -11.44
C HIS A 298 -21.79 11.24 -12.93
N PRO A 299 -20.81 11.44 -13.84
CA PRO A 299 -21.07 11.49 -15.28
C PRO A 299 -21.57 10.17 -15.86
N GLU A 300 -21.12 9.03 -15.35
CA GLU A 300 -21.50 7.72 -15.89
C GLU A 300 -22.81 7.18 -15.30
N SER A 301 -23.02 7.38 -14.00
CA SER A 301 -24.18 6.81 -13.30
C SER A 301 -25.36 7.76 -13.20
N GLN A 302 -25.16 9.04 -13.58
CA GLN A 302 -26.13 10.13 -13.43
C GLN A 302 -26.62 10.35 -11.98
N MET A 303 -25.98 9.69 -11.00
CA MET A 303 -26.31 9.83 -9.59
C MET A 303 -25.85 11.19 -9.11
N THR A 304 -26.79 11.99 -8.61
CA THR A 304 -26.52 13.29 -8.01
C THR A 304 -26.30 13.13 -6.51
N ARG A 305 -25.14 13.61 -6.05
CA ARG A 305 -24.75 13.65 -4.64
C ARG A 305 -24.72 15.09 -4.15
N THR A 306 -25.32 15.32 -2.99
CA THR A 306 -25.18 16.57 -2.24
C THR A 306 -24.06 16.37 -1.23
N LEU A 307 -23.11 17.31 -1.16
CA LEU A 307 -21.90 17.21 -0.35
C LEU A 307 -21.93 18.22 0.79
N PHE A 308 -21.56 17.77 1.97
CA PHE A 308 -21.37 18.59 3.17
C PHE A 308 -19.94 18.44 3.66
N ASP A 309 -19.30 19.54 4.04
CA ASP A 309 -17.91 19.59 4.48
C ASP A 309 -17.84 19.86 5.97
N CYS A 310 -17.53 18.83 6.76
CA CYS A 310 -17.38 18.93 8.21
C CYS A 310 -15.88 19.03 8.54
N PRO A 311 -15.33 20.23 8.80
CA PRO A 311 -13.88 20.43 8.87
C PRO A 311 -13.20 19.77 10.08
N ALA A 312 -13.94 19.55 11.17
CA ALA A 312 -13.41 19.02 12.42
C ALA A 312 -14.46 18.14 13.13
N VAL A 313 -14.37 16.83 12.91
CA VAL A 313 -15.21 15.82 13.54
C VAL A 313 -14.31 14.86 14.33
N PRO A 314 -14.63 14.55 15.60
CA PRO A 314 -13.85 13.58 16.37
C PRO A 314 -14.03 12.17 15.82
N LEU A 315 -12.94 11.49 15.43
CA LEU A 315 -12.97 10.09 14.96
C LEU A 315 -13.47 9.11 16.03
N SER A 316 -13.32 9.46 17.30
CA SER A 316 -13.89 8.76 18.45
C SER A 316 -14.08 9.78 19.57
N PRO A 317 -14.82 9.47 20.65
CA PRO A 317 -15.10 10.45 21.72
C PRO A 317 -13.87 11.13 22.35
N THR A 318 -12.68 10.54 22.21
CA THR A 318 -11.39 11.11 22.65
C THR A 318 -10.32 11.11 21.56
N GLY A 319 -10.74 10.84 20.31
CA GLY A 319 -9.87 10.70 19.16
C GLY A 319 -9.47 12.03 18.52
N PRO A 320 -8.56 12.00 17.54
CA PRO A 320 -8.20 13.18 16.79
C PRO A 320 -9.40 13.73 16.00
N LEU A 321 -9.40 15.05 15.81
CA LEU A 321 -10.33 15.74 14.92
C LEU A 321 -9.87 15.54 13.48
N VAL A 322 -10.80 15.18 12.61
CA VAL A 322 -10.55 15.00 11.17
C VAL A 322 -11.61 15.73 10.36
N ARG A 323 -11.30 16.01 9.08
CA ARG A 323 -12.30 16.49 8.14
C ARG A 323 -13.13 15.30 7.64
N VAL A 324 -14.44 15.46 7.62
CA VAL A 324 -15.39 14.47 7.12
C VAL A 324 -16.24 15.10 6.03
N ILE A 325 -16.22 14.49 4.85
CA ILE A 325 -17.15 14.81 3.77
C ILE A 325 -18.33 13.86 3.87
N VAL A 326 -19.52 14.41 4.00
CA VAL A 326 -20.77 13.65 3.94
C VAL A 326 -21.34 13.79 2.53
N ALA A 327 -21.48 12.69 1.82
CA ALA A 327 -22.16 12.67 0.54
C ALA A 327 -23.54 12.04 0.72
N THR A 328 -24.58 12.70 0.23
CA THR A 328 -25.95 12.21 0.33
C THR A 328 -26.60 12.06 -1.04
N HIS A 329 -27.43 11.04 -1.19
CA HIS A 329 -28.27 10.86 -2.38
C HIS A 329 -29.63 10.25 -2.00
N PRO A 330 -30.67 10.40 -2.85
CA PRO A 330 -31.97 9.79 -2.61
C PRO A 330 -31.86 8.27 -2.48
N ALA A 331 -32.65 7.69 -1.58
CA ALA A 331 -32.78 6.25 -1.45
C ALA A 331 -33.48 5.64 -2.67
N THR A 332 -33.04 4.43 -3.04
CA THR A 332 -33.67 3.62 -4.08
C THR A 332 -34.61 2.58 -3.47
N SER A 333 -35.38 1.87 -4.30
CA SER A 333 -36.22 0.75 -3.85
C SER A 333 -35.41 -0.39 -3.21
N ASP A 334 -34.15 -0.56 -3.64
CA ASP A 334 -33.23 -1.55 -3.08
C ASP A 334 -32.42 -0.94 -1.93
N PRO A 335 -32.13 -1.72 -0.87
CA PRO A 335 -31.28 -1.28 0.22
C PRO A 335 -29.88 -0.92 -0.30
N PRO A 336 -29.27 0.17 0.21
CA PRO A 336 -27.98 0.61 -0.29
C PRO A 336 -26.89 -0.42 0.02
N SER A 337 -26.10 -0.77 -1.00
CA SER A 337 -24.91 -1.62 -0.81
C SER A 337 -23.77 -0.90 -0.09
N VAL A 338 -23.79 0.42 -0.08
CA VAL A 338 -22.83 1.33 0.54
C VAL A 338 -23.60 2.52 1.09
N GLY A 339 -23.31 2.92 2.32
CA GLY A 339 -24.01 4.02 2.98
C GLY A 339 -24.95 3.54 4.09
N GLU A 340 -25.40 4.48 4.92
CA GLU A 340 -26.54 4.28 5.83
C GLU A 340 -27.75 5.01 5.29
N GLN A 341 -28.88 4.32 5.16
CA GLN A 341 -30.14 4.95 4.81
C GLN A 341 -30.84 5.48 6.07
N ARG A 342 -31.15 6.77 6.10
CA ARG A 342 -32.02 7.40 7.10
C ARG A 342 -33.16 8.10 6.38
N ALA A 343 -34.39 7.64 6.65
CA ALA A 343 -35.58 8.01 5.89
C ALA A 343 -35.37 7.77 4.36
N GLU A 344 -35.55 8.80 3.54
CA GLU A 344 -35.44 8.73 2.08
C GLU A 344 -34.05 9.14 1.56
N THR A 345 -33.04 9.25 2.44
CA THR A 345 -31.68 9.68 2.08
C THR A 345 -30.65 8.64 2.49
N VAL A 346 -29.71 8.36 1.61
CA VAL A 346 -28.53 7.53 1.88
C VAL A 346 -27.35 8.45 2.16
N TYR A 347 -26.60 8.14 3.20
CA TYR A 347 -25.43 8.88 3.66
C TYR A 347 -24.18 8.04 3.45
N GLU A 348 -23.18 8.62 2.79
CA GLU A 348 -21.83 8.07 2.64
C GLU A 348 -20.83 8.99 3.36
N LEU A 349 -19.92 8.43 4.15
CA LEU A 349 -18.93 9.20 4.92
C LEU A 349 -17.52 9.02 4.37
N PHE A 350 -16.80 10.11 4.15
CA PHE A 350 -15.40 10.10 3.70
C PHE A 350 -14.54 10.92 4.66
N VAL A 351 -13.55 10.28 5.28
CA VAL A 351 -12.57 10.94 6.15
C VAL A 351 -11.40 11.43 5.30
N SER A 352 -10.94 12.64 5.58
CA SER A 352 -9.81 13.26 4.89
C SER A 352 -8.94 14.09 5.84
N THR A 353 -7.64 14.16 5.56
CA THR A 353 -6.72 15.16 6.15
C THR A 353 -6.30 16.21 5.14
N LEU A 354 -6.83 16.16 3.92
CA LEU A 354 -6.48 17.12 2.88
C LEU A 354 -7.00 18.52 3.25
N PRO A 355 -6.16 19.57 3.11
CA PRO A 355 -6.50 20.91 3.57
C PRO A 355 -7.63 21.51 2.75
N CYS A 356 -8.62 22.11 3.42
CA CYS A 356 -9.79 22.72 2.79
C CYS A 356 -9.46 23.80 1.74
N PRO A 357 -8.48 24.71 1.96
CA PRO A 357 -8.10 25.68 0.94
C PRO A 357 -7.58 25.05 -0.35
N ALA A 358 -6.96 23.87 -0.28
CA ALA A 358 -6.34 23.24 -1.45
C ALA A 358 -7.21 22.16 -2.10
N PHE A 359 -8.16 21.59 -1.35
CA PHE A 359 -9.10 20.57 -1.81
C PHE A 359 -10.52 20.88 -1.29
N SER A 360 -11.45 21.16 -2.21
CA SER A 360 -12.88 21.24 -1.89
C SER A 360 -13.45 19.88 -1.47
N ALA A 361 -14.66 19.87 -0.91
CA ALA A 361 -15.39 18.62 -0.60
C ALA A 361 -15.54 17.72 -1.84
N LYS A 362 -15.76 18.34 -3.01
CA LYS A 362 -15.84 17.62 -4.28
C LYS A 362 -14.49 17.02 -4.67
N ASP A 363 -13.40 17.77 -4.54
CA ASP A 363 -12.05 17.28 -4.88
C ASP A 363 -11.69 16.05 -4.02
N VAL A 364 -12.01 16.06 -2.72
CA VAL A 364 -11.79 14.91 -1.83
C VAL A 364 -12.58 13.69 -2.28
N LEU A 365 -13.85 13.86 -2.63
CA LEU A 365 -14.68 12.77 -3.16
C LEU A 365 -14.13 12.24 -4.48
N ASP A 366 -13.73 13.12 -5.41
CA ASP A 366 -13.16 12.71 -6.69
C ASP A 366 -11.84 11.94 -6.50
N VAL A 367 -10.96 12.38 -5.58
CA VAL A 367 -9.72 11.67 -5.24
C VAL A 367 -10.00 10.26 -4.70
N TYR A 368 -11.04 10.12 -3.86
CA TYR A 368 -11.50 8.82 -3.38
C TYR A 368 -12.06 7.96 -4.52
N LEU A 369 -12.97 8.50 -5.34
CA LEU A 369 -13.61 7.76 -6.43
C LEU A 369 -12.61 7.36 -7.53
N HIS A 370 -11.56 8.15 -7.73
CA HIS A 370 -10.46 7.81 -8.62
C HIS A 370 -9.67 6.58 -8.16
N ARG A 371 -9.95 6.01 -6.97
CA ARG A 371 -9.49 4.65 -6.59
C ARG A 371 -10.00 3.58 -7.56
N GLY A 372 -11.03 3.84 -8.38
CA GLY A 372 -11.39 2.93 -9.50
C GLY A 372 -10.22 2.63 -10.47
N SER A 373 -9.24 3.54 -10.57
CA SER A 373 -7.99 3.29 -11.31
C SER A 373 -7.15 2.17 -10.70
N PHE A 374 -7.16 2.00 -9.37
CA PHE A 374 -6.47 0.90 -8.67
C PHE A 374 -7.06 -0.46 -9.04
N GLU A 375 -8.38 -0.58 -9.10
CA GLU A 375 -9.07 -1.81 -9.54
C GLU A 375 -8.69 -2.17 -10.98
N THR A 376 -8.46 -1.16 -11.82
CA THR A 376 -8.00 -1.33 -13.20
C THR A 376 -6.58 -1.90 -13.27
N VAL A 377 -5.72 -1.54 -12.31
CA VAL A 377 -4.36 -2.10 -12.18
C VAL A 377 -4.41 -3.54 -11.69
N LEU A 378 -5.26 -3.85 -10.71
CA LEU A 378 -5.46 -5.23 -10.25
C LEU A 378 -6.00 -6.14 -11.36
N ALA A 379 -6.96 -5.65 -12.15
CA ALA A 379 -7.47 -6.39 -13.30
C ALA A 379 -6.38 -6.65 -14.37
N ASP A 380 -5.48 -5.69 -14.57
CA ASP A 380 -4.32 -5.89 -15.44
C ASP A 380 -3.30 -6.87 -14.85
N GLU A 381 -3.09 -6.88 -13.53
CA GLU A 381 -2.25 -7.87 -12.82
C GLU A 381 -2.82 -9.28 -12.99
N ASP A 382 -4.13 -9.43 -12.79
CA ASP A 382 -4.84 -10.69 -12.97
C ASP A 382 -4.73 -11.19 -14.42
N GLY A 383 -4.93 -10.29 -15.41
CA GLY A 383 -4.91 -10.66 -16.82
C GLY A 383 -3.51 -10.98 -17.39
N GLU A 384 -2.46 -10.32 -16.89
CA GLU A 384 -1.12 -10.46 -17.46
C GLU A 384 -0.24 -11.47 -16.71
N GLN A 385 -0.52 -11.77 -15.44
CA GLN A 385 0.31 -12.68 -14.64
C GLN A 385 -0.44 -13.54 -13.60
N ASP A 386 -1.72 -13.25 -13.32
CA ASP A 386 -2.57 -13.91 -12.30
C ASP A 386 -1.80 -14.17 -11.00
N ALA A 387 -1.45 -13.08 -10.30
CA ALA A 387 -0.61 -13.13 -9.11
C ALA A 387 -1.20 -14.00 -7.98
N ASP A 388 -2.53 -14.14 -7.95
CA ASP A 388 -3.25 -14.93 -6.93
C ASP A 388 -3.56 -16.36 -7.37
N ARG A 389 -3.01 -16.84 -8.51
CA ARG A 389 -3.12 -18.27 -8.86
C ARG A 389 -2.41 -19.14 -7.83
N TRP A 390 -2.99 -20.30 -7.56
CA TRP A 390 -2.46 -21.23 -6.55
C TRP A 390 -1.20 -21.91 -7.06
N VAL A 391 -0.06 -21.58 -6.43
CA VAL A 391 1.26 -22.17 -6.72
C VAL A 391 1.75 -23.02 -5.55
N SER A 392 1.36 -22.66 -4.32
CA SER A 392 1.65 -23.43 -3.11
C SER A 392 0.42 -23.62 -2.23
N HIS A 393 0.44 -24.69 -1.44
CA HIS A 393 -0.52 -24.93 -0.35
C HIS A 393 -0.01 -24.43 1.01
N THR A 394 1.20 -23.85 1.06
CA THR A 394 1.77 -23.20 2.24
C THR A 394 1.65 -21.68 2.11
N ALA A 395 1.42 -20.99 3.22
CA ALA A 395 1.35 -19.52 3.24
C ALA A 395 2.62 -18.88 2.64
N TRP A 396 3.79 -19.30 3.12
CA TRP A 396 5.08 -18.76 2.70
C TRP A 396 5.44 -19.08 1.24
N GLY A 397 5.12 -20.29 0.77
CA GLY A 397 5.34 -20.65 -0.63
C GLY A 397 4.47 -19.81 -1.58
N GLN A 398 3.21 -19.56 -1.21
CA GLN A 398 2.31 -18.75 -2.02
C GLN A 398 2.76 -17.27 -2.03
N GLU A 399 3.18 -16.76 -0.90
CA GLU A 399 3.61 -15.37 -0.76
C GLU A 399 4.94 -15.08 -1.45
N CYS A 400 5.89 -16.03 -1.42
CA CYS A 400 7.13 -15.93 -2.21
C CYS A 400 6.83 -15.73 -3.70
N PHE A 401 5.84 -16.46 -4.24
CA PHE A 401 5.42 -16.29 -5.62
C PHE A 401 4.79 -14.92 -5.86
N GLN A 402 3.89 -14.47 -4.98
CA GLN A 402 3.26 -13.14 -5.08
C GLN A 402 4.28 -11.99 -5.07
N ILE A 403 5.34 -12.08 -4.26
CA ILE A 403 6.44 -11.09 -4.24
C ILE A 403 7.18 -11.09 -5.58
N LEU A 404 7.55 -12.26 -6.11
CA LEU A 404 8.22 -12.37 -7.41
C LEU A 404 7.37 -11.77 -8.54
N VAL A 405 6.07 -12.03 -8.53
CA VAL A 405 5.14 -11.54 -9.54
C VAL A 405 5.02 -10.02 -9.54
N GLN A 406 4.96 -9.38 -8.36
CA GLN A 406 5.01 -7.92 -8.26
C GLN A 406 6.37 -7.33 -8.64
N TRP A 407 7.45 -8.05 -8.34
CA TRP A 407 8.79 -7.63 -8.74
C TRP A 407 8.92 -7.60 -10.27
N LEU A 408 8.47 -8.66 -10.94
CA LEU A 408 8.46 -8.74 -12.39
C LEU A 408 7.53 -7.70 -13.02
N TRP A 409 6.40 -7.38 -12.38
CA TRP A 409 5.54 -6.28 -12.80
C TRP A 409 6.30 -4.95 -12.87
N ASN A 410 6.99 -4.58 -11.79
CA ASN A 410 7.75 -3.33 -11.71
C ASN A 410 8.86 -3.30 -12.76
N LEU A 411 9.62 -4.39 -12.89
CA LEU A 411 10.68 -4.51 -13.89
C LEU A 411 10.13 -4.45 -15.32
N ARG A 412 8.96 -5.04 -15.60
CA ARG A 412 8.33 -4.96 -16.92
C ARG A 412 8.01 -3.51 -17.30
N MET A 413 7.58 -2.68 -16.33
CA MET A 413 7.36 -1.26 -16.57
C MET A 413 8.67 -0.53 -16.88
N GLU A 414 9.73 -0.78 -16.11
CA GLU A 414 11.06 -0.20 -16.35
C GLU A 414 11.64 -0.58 -17.72
N LEU A 415 11.65 -1.88 -18.05
CA LEU A 415 12.10 -2.37 -19.34
C LEU A 415 11.29 -1.75 -20.49
N GLY A 416 9.96 -1.63 -20.30
CA GLY A 416 9.10 -0.94 -21.25
C GLY A 416 9.46 0.55 -21.42
N LEU A 417 9.80 1.27 -20.35
CA LEU A 417 10.20 2.69 -20.42
C LEU A 417 11.55 2.87 -21.12
N HIS A 418 12.51 1.96 -20.90
CA HIS A 418 13.76 1.97 -21.65
C HIS A 418 13.53 1.70 -23.14
N LEU A 419 12.56 0.85 -23.48
CA LEU A 419 12.23 0.51 -24.86
C LEU A 419 11.47 1.63 -25.55
N THR A 420 10.51 2.22 -24.86
CA THR A 420 9.65 3.30 -25.34
C THR A 420 9.63 4.40 -24.29
N PRO A 421 10.61 5.31 -24.32
CA PRO A 421 10.65 6.45 -23.42
C PRO A 421 9.33 7.21 -23.45
N ALA A 422 8.77 7.43 -22.27
CA ALA A 422 7.56 8.20 -22.09
C ALA A 422 7.86 9.44 -21.25
N THR A 423 6.95 10.40 -21.26
CA THR A 423 7.00 11.56 -20.37
C THR A 423 5.82 11.48 -19.39
N VAL A 424 5.98 12.18 -18.26
CA VAL A 424 4.87 12.39 -17.34
C VAL A 424 3.76 13.17 -18.04
N ARG A 425 2.54 12.65 -17.97
CA ARG A 425 1.31 13.29 -18.44
C ARG A 425 0.77 14.15 -17.32
N THR A 426 0.19 15.28 -17.68
CA THR A 426 -0.53 16.15 -16.74
C THR A 426 -1.96 16.29 -17.23
N THR A 427 -2.91 15.88 -16.40
CA THR A 427 -4.34 15.92 -16.71
C THR A 427 -5.01 16.91 -15.76
N GLU A 428 -5.88 17.77 -16.28
CA GLU A 428 -6.81 18.54 -15.44
C GLU A 428 -7.76 17.54 -14.76
N PHE A 429 -7.55 17.32 -13.48
CA PHE A 429 -8.32 16.36 -12.69
C PHE A 429 -9.64 16.97 -12.22
N ALA A 430 -9.61 18.24 -11.82
CA ALA A 430 -10.79 19.03 -11.54
C ALA A 430 -10.57 20.47 -12.02
N PRO A 431 -11.59 21.10 -12.62
CA PRO A 431 -11.45 22.45 -13.15
C PRO A 431 -11.16 23.47 -12.05
N ALA A 432 -10.58 24.58 -12.46
CA ALA A 432 -10.52 25.80 -11.68
C ALA A 432 -11.91 26.14 -11.11
N HIS A 433 -11.99 26.52 -9.85
CA HIS A 433 -13.24 27.09 -9.34
C HIS A 433 -13.49 28.41 -10.07
N ALA A 434 -14.62 28.52 -10.76
CA ALA A 434 -15.04 29.78 -11.34
C ALA A 434 -15.17 30.79 -10.20
N VAL A 435 -14.36 31.85 -10.24
CA VAL A 435 -14.67 33.06 -9.51
C VAL A 435 -15.96 33.57 -10.15
N LEU A 436 -17.12 33.25 -9.56
CA LEU A 436 -18.31 34.03 -9.85
C LEU A 436 -17.91 35.48 -9.61
N PRO A 437 -18.11 36.40 -10.58
CA PRO A 437 -17.89 37.80 -10.29
C PRO A 437 -18.77 38.09 -9.09
N VAL A 438 -18.12 38.38 -7.96
CA VAL A 438 -18.79 38.92 -6.79
C VAL A 438 -19.52 40.13 -7.35
N ALA A 439 -20.84 40.03 -7.46
CA ALA A 439 -21.67 41.20 -7.65
C ALA A 439 -21.17 42.19 -6.61
N LEU A 440 -20.73 43.36 -7.05
CA LEU A 440 -20.30 44.45 -6.20
C LEU A 440 -21.46 44.80 -5.27
N SER A 441 -21.59 44.06 -4.18
CA SER A 441 -22.28 44.48 -3.00
C SER A 441 -21.42 45.59 -2.43
N GLU A 442 -22.04 46.75 -2.22
CA GLU A 442 -21.45 47.92 -1.57
C GLU A 442 -20.57 47.51 -0.37
N PRO A 443 -19.50 48.27 -0.09
CA PRO A 443 -18.53 47.92 0.93
C PRO A 443 -19.22 47.86 2.31
N ALA A 444 -19.49 46.64 2.77
CA ALA A 444 -19.68 46.38 4.17
C ALA A 444 -18.32 46.63 4.84
N VAL A 445 -18.30 47.66 5.69
CA VAL A 445 -17.19 47.99 6.58
C VAL A 445 -16.66 46.71 7.24
N PRO A 446 -15.35 46.42 7.18
CA PRO A 446 -14.80 45.26 7.85
C PRO A 446 -14.93 45.45 9.36
N SER A 447 -15.86 44.74 9.98
CA SER A 447 -15.86 44.50 11.42
C SER A 447 -14.57 43.74 11.75
N GLY A 448 -13.81 44.32 12.68
CA GLY A 448 -12.41 44.03 12.88
C GLY A 448 -12.09 42.56 13.12
N SER A 449 -10.94 42.16 12.56
CA SER A 449 -10.09 41.13 13.13
C SER A 449 -9.92 41.43 14.62
N ALA A 450 -10.56 40.63 15.47
CA ALA A 450 -10.34 40.70 16.90
C ALA A 450 -8.90 40.25 17.17
N ALA A 451 -8.04 41.20 17.55
CA ALA A 451 -6.74 40.92 18.12
C ALA A 451 -6.90 39.88 19.26
N PRO A 452 -5.90 39.02 19.52
CA PRO A 452 -5.98 38.09 20.64
C PRO A 452 -6.21 38.87 21.93
N VAL A 453 -7.39 38.68 22.53
CA VAL A 453 -7.77 39.30 23.80
C VAL A 453 -6.80 38.79 24.86
N ILE A 454 -5.92 39.66 25.37
CA ILE A 454 -5.02 39.33 26.47
C ILE A 454 -5.84 39.46 27.75
N TYR A 455 -6.00 38.35 28.47
CA TYR A 455 -6.68 38.35 29.74
C TYR A 455 -5.70 38.57 30.91
N GLY A 456 -6.15 39.29 31.93
CA GLY A 456 -5.44 39.51 33.18
C GLY A 456 -5.38 38.26 34.06
N PRO A 457 -4.75 38.36 35.24
CA PRO A 457 -4.60 37.23 36.16
C PRO A 457 -5.96 36.65 36.59
N ALA A 458 -6.00 35.34 36.80
CA ALA A 458 -7.20 34.61 37.19
C ALA A 458 -7.80 35.14 38.50
N GLN A 459 -9.07 35.55 38.46
CA GLN A 459 -9.85 35.86 39.66
C GLN A 459 -10.69 34.65 40.07
N TRP A 460 -10.43 34.14 41.26
CA TRP A 460 -11.06 32.91 41.74
C TRP A 460 -12.45 33.16 42.29
N ALA A 461 -13.41 32.30 41.94
CA ALA A 461 -14.73 32.33 42.58
C ALA A 461 -14.63 32.12 44.10
N LYS A 462 -15.57 32.74 44.82
CA LYS A 462 -15.68 32.63 46.29
C LYS A 462 -15.83 31.18 46.73
N ARG A 463 -15.56 30.92 48.02
CA ARG A 463 -15.60 29.58 48.62
C ARG A 463 -16.89 28.87 48.25
N SER A 464 -16.77 27.60 47.87
CA SER A 464 -17.90 26.75 47.48
C SER A 464 -18.89 26.49 48.61
N PHE A 465 -18.45 26.62 49.87
CA PHE A 465 -19.25 26.51 51.10
C PHE A 465 -18.42 27.00 52.31
N THR A 466 -19.06 27.16 53.47
CA THR A 466 -18.45 27.62 54.72
C THR A 466 -17.46 26.56 55.26
N GLY A 467 -16.16 26.78 55.07
CA GLY A 467 -15.09 25.89 55.55
C GLY A 467 -14.21 25.27 54.45
N GLY A 468 -14.68 25.27 53.20
CA GLY A 468 -13.92 24.74 52.06
C GLY A 468 -12.72 25.59 51.64
N PHE A 469 -11.72 24.96 51.02
CA PHE A 469 -10.59 25.65 50.41
C PHE A 469 -11.05 26.69 49.37
N PRO A 470 -10.59 27.95 49.44
CA PRO A 470 -10.90 28.96 48.43
C PRO A 470 -10.20 28.61 47.10
N GLY A 471 -10.68 29.15 45.97
CA GLY A 471 -10.02 28.92 44.68
C GLY A 471 -8.56 29.43 44.64
N SER A 472 -8.21 30.41 45.47
CA SER A 472 -6.86 30.98 45.56
C SER A 472 -5.78 30.03 46.08
N VAL A 473 -6.14 28.91 46.73
CA VAL A 473 -5.16 27.89 47.16
C VAL A 473 -4.90 26.83 46.08
N PHE A 474 -5.48 26.99 44.88
CA PHE A 474 -5.22 26.14 43.74
C PHE A 474 -4.25 26.86 42.80
N THR A 475 -3.04 26.32 42.67
CA THR A 475 -1.95 27.00 41.96
C THR A 475 -1.99 26.69 40.47
N LEU A 476 -2.16 27.71 39.64
CA LEU A 476 -2.06 27.60 38.18
C LEU A 476 -0.63 27.21 37.78
N GLN A 477 -0.53 26.19 36.92
CA GLN A 477 0.72 25.67 36.39
C GLN A 477 1.01 26.25 34.99
N PRO A 478 2.28 26.25 34.54
CA PRO A 478 2.66 26.74 33.20
C PRO A 478 1.96 26.01 32.04
N ASP A 479 1.56 24.76 32.25
CA ASP A 479 0.82 23.94 31.27
C ASP A 479 -0.69 24.24 31.22
N GLY A 480 -1.15 25.21 32.01
CA GLY A 480 -2.55 25.63 32.08
C GLY A 480 -3.43 24.78 33.00
N THR A 481 -2.89 23.80 33.74
CA THR A 481 -3.61 23.03 34.77
C THR A 481 -3.54 23.70 36.15
N LEU A 482 -4.37 23.28 37.12
CA LEU A 482 -4.21 23.71 38.53
C LEU A 482 -3.71 22.57 39.40
N ARG A 483 -2.93 22.89 40.43
CA ARG A 483 -2.62 21.97 41.54
C ARG A 483 -3.43 22.31 42.77
N CYS A 484 -4.05 21.31 43.40
CA CYS A 484 -4.73 21.51 44.68
C CYS A 484 -3.74 21.49 45.86
N PRO A 485 -4.17 21.82 47.10
CA PRO A 485 -3.31 21.74 48.29
C PRO A 485 -2.74 20.36 48.61
N ALA A 486 -3.30 19.28 48.05
CA ALA A 486 -2.78 17.92 48.15
C ALA A 486 -1.93 17.51 46.92
N ASP A 487 -1.48 18.49 46.12
CA ASP A 487 -0.65 18.34 44.92
C ASP A 487 -1.26 17.47 43.79
N HIS A 488 -2.59 17.34 43.75
CA HIS A 488 -3.28 16.67 42.66
C HIS A 488 -3.70 17.65 41.55
N PRO A 489 -3.60 17.25 40.27
CA PRO A 489 -3.94 18.11 39.15
C PRO A 489 -5.47 18.25 38.96
N LEU A 490 -5.89 19.46 38.60
CA LEU A 490 -7.21 19.80 38.09
C LEU A 490 -7.05 20.29 36.65
N TYR A 491 -7.88 19.74 35.77
CA TYR A 491 -7.83 20.05 34.34
C TYR A 491 -8.96 20.99 33.98
N ALA A 492 -8.71 21.91 33.05
CA ALA A 492 -9.78 22.72 32.47
C ALA A 492 -10.77 21.78 31.76
N GLN A 493 -12.03 21.80 32.21
CA GLN A 493 -13.11 21.02 31.63
C GLN A 493 -13.97 21.86 30.68
N GLU A 494 -14.02 23.17 30.93
CA GLU A 494 -14.92 24.05 30.21
C GLU A 494 -14.36 25.48 30.18
N ARG A 495 -14.49 26.12 29.03
CA ARG A 495 -14.14 27.52 28.79
C ARG A 495 -15.37 28.22 28.23
N ARG A 496 -15.95 29.17 28.97
CA ARG A 496 -17.14 29.91 28.56
C ARG A 496 -16.80 31.40 28.45
N PRO A 497 -16.86 32.00 27.25
CA PRO A 497 -16.88 33.45 27.13
C PRO A 497 -18.22 33.98 27.67
N GLU A 498 -18.17 35.02 28.50
CA GLU A 498 -19.35 35.73 29.02
C GLU A 498 -19.62 37.00 28.18
N HIS A 499 -20.85 37.51 28.25
CA HIS A 499 -21.29 38.66 27.46
C HIS A 499 -20.50 39.96 27.76
N ASP A 500 -19.88 40.05 28.95
CA ASP A 500 -19.03 41.17 29.35
C ASP A 500 -17.58 41.08 28.83
N GLY A 501 -17.30 40.09 27.98
CA GLY A 501 -15.97 39.84 27.43
C GLY A 501 -15.02 39.13 28.38
N SER A 502 -15.46 38.75 29.59
CA SER A 502 -14.69 37.89 30.49
C SER A 502 -14.72 36.43 30.04
N LEU A 503 -13.69 35.67 30.39
CA LEU A 503 -13.58 34.24 30.13
C LEU A 503 -13.66 33.48 31.45
N ARG A 504 -14.69 32.67 31.65
CA ARG A 504 -14.77 31.75 32.79
C ARG A 504 -14.22 30.39 32.40
N VAL A 505 -13.24 29.91 33.16
CA VAL A 505 -12.66 28.57 33.02
C VAL A 505 -13.00 27.73 34.24
N LEU A 506 -13.63 26.58 34.01
CA LEU A 506 -13.94 25.61 35.05
C LEU A 506 -12.88 24.51 35.08
N TYR A 507 -12.21 24.36 36.22
CA TYR A 507 -11.24 23.32 36.49
C TYR A 507 -11.86 22.23 37.35
N ALA A 508 -11.60 20.96 37.02
CA ALA A 508 -12.05 19.83 37.83
C ALA A 508 -10.93 18.81 38.03
N GLY A 509 -10.86 18.27 39.26
CA GLY A 509 -9.98 17.15 39.57
C GLY A 509 -10.58 15.83 39.07
N ARG A 510 -9.78 14.75 39.09
CA ARG A 510 -10.35 13.40 38.92
C ARG A 510 -10.98 12.94 40.24
N ILE A 511 -12.15 12.33 40.17
CA ILE A 511 -12.86 11.85 41.37
C ILE A 511 -12.06 10.79 42.12
N GLY A 512 -11.25 9.99 41.43
CA GLY A 512 -10.34 9.01 42.04
C GLY A 512 -9.34 9.65 43.00
N PHE A 513 -8.69 10.75 42.59
CA PHE A 513 -7.78 11.51 43.46
C PHE A 513 -8.51 12.15 44.63
N CYS A 514 -9.73 12.67 44.41
CA CYS A 514 -10.51 13.28 45.49
C CYS A 514 -10.98 12.25 46.53
N ARG A 515 -11.31 11.02 46.13
CA ARG A 515 -11.83 9.97 47.02
C ARG A 515 -10.81 9.49 48.04
N ALA A 516 -9.55 9.37 47.62
CA ALA A 516 -8.43 8.89 48.44
C ALA A 516 -7.64 10.03 49.12
N CYS A 517 -8.03 11.29 48.93
CA CYS A 517 -7.29 12.44 49.43
C CYS A 517 -7.51 12.63 50.95
N PRO A 518 -6.45 12.81 51.75
CA PRO A 518 -6.57 13.04 53.20
C PRO A 518 -7.21 14.40 53.53
N LEU A 519 -7.20 15.35 52.60
CA LEU A 519 -7.84 16.68 52.77
C LEU A 519 -9.31 16.70 52.28
N ARG A 520 -9.90 15.54 51.96
CA ARG A 520 -11.21 15.45 51.30
C ARG A 520 -12.34 16.09 52.12
N GLU A 521 -12.40 15.83 53.41
CA GLU A 521 -13.46 16.37 54.30
C GLU A 521 -13.41 17.89 54.39
N GLN A 522 -12.22 18.48 54.34
CA GLN A 522 -12.04 19.93 54.30
C GLN A 522 -12.26 20.51 52.89
N CYS A 523 -12.04 19.72 51.83
CA CYS A 523 -12.08 20.18 50.44
C CYS A 523 -13.48 20.04 49.80
N GLN A 524 -14.29 19.08 50.24
CA GLN A 524 -15.63 18.78 49.72
C GLN A 524 -16.65 18.92 50.84
N GLU A 525 -17.76 19.61 50.57
CA GLU A 525 -18.83 19.89 51.54
C GLU A 525 -19.45 18.63 52.14
N HIS A 526 -19.42 17.51 51.40
CA HIS A 526 -20.04 16.26 51.83
C HIS A 526 -19.20 15.05 51.41
N PRO A 527 -18.88 14.11 52.32
CA PRO A 527 -18.05 12.93 52.03
C PRO A 527 -18.70 11.95 51.03
N SER A 528 -20.01 12.06 50.79
CA SER A 528 -20.75 11.24 49.82
C SER A 528 -20.86 11.84 48.41
N THR A 529 -20.26 13.00 48.13
CA THR A 529 -20.36 13.61 46.79
C THR A 529 -19.76 12.71 45.71
N LYS A 530 -20.53 12.50 44.64
CA LYS A 530 -20.08 11.78 43.44
C LYS A 530 -19.30 12.66 42.47
N LYS A 531 -19.26 13.99 42.71
CA LYS A 531 -18.61 14.96 41.83
C LYS A 531 -17.20 15.31 42.35
N PRO A 532 -16.18 15.42 41.47
CA PRO A 532 -14.85 15.83 41.90
C PRO A 532 -14.84 17.29 42.36
N ARG A 533 -13.77 17.70 43.05
CA ARG A 533 -13.55 19.11 43.38
C ARG A 533 -13.51 19.94 42.09
N ARG A 534 -14.27 21.04 42.07
CA ARG A 534 -14.33 22.02 40.98
C ARG A 534 -13.94 23.40 41.49
N VAL A 535 -13.23 24.15 40.65
CA VAL A 535 -12.83 25.54 40.91
C VAL A 535 -13.02 26.32 39.62
N SER A 536 -13.69 27.47 39.69
CA SER A 536 -13.82 28.37 38.55
C SER A 536 -12.91 29.58 38.71
N ALA A 537 -12.18 29.89 37.65
CA ALA A 537 -11.45 31.14 37.48
C ALA A 537 -12.18 32.01 36.45
N VAL A 538 -12.28 33.31 36.73
CA VAL A 538 -12.75 34.32 35.78
C VAL A 538 -11.54 35.15 35.36
N PHE A 539 -11.35 35.26 34.05
CA PHE A 539 -10.28 36.01 33.42
C PHE A 539 -10.91 37.26 32.79
N TRP A 540 -10.43 38.44 33.16
CA TRP A 540 -10.93 39.70 32.64
C TRP A 540 -10.02 40.22 31.52
N PRO A 541 -10.56 40.74 30.42
CA PRO A 541 -9.75 41.33 29.36
C PRO A 541 -8.96 42.52 29.89
N LEU A 542 -7.65 42.57 29.63
CA LEU A 542 -6.85 43.75 29.94
C LEU A 542 -7.10 44.83 28.86
N PRO A 543 -7.11 46.12 29.25
CA PRO A 543 -7.08 47.18 28.25
C PRO A 543 -5.80 47.04 27.41
N PRO A 544 -5.88 47.23 26.08
CA PRO A 544 -4.71 47.15 25.22
C PRO A 544 -3.69 48.22 25.64
N ASP A 545 -2.49 47.80 26.01
CA ASP A 545 -1.37 48.68 26.32
C ASP A 545 -0.81 49.25 24.99
N PRO A 546 -0.89 50.57 24.75
CA PRO A 546 -0.56 51.16 23.45
C PRO A 546 0.93 51.14 23.07
N LEU A 547 1.81 50.54 23.89
CA LEU A 547 3.27 50.54 23.66
C LEU A 547 3.93 49.17 23.60
N SER A 548 3.18 48.06 23.71
CA SER A 548 3.74 46.71 23.74
C SER A 548 3.36 45.90 22.48
N ALA A 549 3.85 46.33 21.33
CA ALA A 549 3.91 45.48 20.13
C ALA A 549 5.31 44.86 20.03
N PRO A 550 5.48 43.53 20.14
CA PRO A 550 6.71 42.90 19.71
C PRO A 550 6.74 42.91 18.17
N ALA A 551 7.84 43.39 17.61
CA ALA A 551 8.13 43.24 16.19
C ALA A 551 8.21 41.75 15.84
N VAL A 552 7.22 41.25 15.12
CA VAL A 552 7.27 39.93 14.49
C VAL A 552 8.29 40.04 13.34
N PRO A 553 9.33 39.18 13.27
CA PRO A 553 10.18 39.12 12.09
C PRO A 553 9.30 38.71 10.91
N SER A 554 9.31 39.50 9.85
CA SER A 554 8.62 39.22 8.60
C SER A 554 9.06 37.85 8.09
N LEU A 555 8.18 36.86 8.20
CA LEU A 555 8.29 35.64 7.41
C LEU A 555 8.21 36.03 5.93
N PRO A 556 8.99 35.39 5.04
CA PRO A 556 8.90 35.67 3.61
C PRO A 556 7.44 35.48 3.16
N HIS A 557 6.93 36.51 2.49
CA HIS A 557 5.61 36.55 1.90
C HIS A 557 5.48 35.36 0.94
N VAL A 558 4.82 34.28 1.39
CA VAL A 558 4.23 33.32 0.46
C VAL A 558 3.05 34.06 -0.17
N PRO A 559 3.01 34.23 -1.50
CA PRO A 559 1.86 34.85 -2.12
C PRO A 559 0.63 34.01 -1.77
N ALA A 560 -0.42 34.66 -1.27
CA ALA A 560 -1.72 34.03 -1.07
C ALA A 560 -2.27 33.65 -2.44
N VAL A 561 -1.94 32.44 -2.90
CA VAL A 561 -2.54 31.84 -4.09
C VAL A 561 -4.01 31.63 -3.73
N SER A 562 -4.89 32.47 -4.28
CA SER A 562 -6.33 32.23 -4.22
C SER A 562 -6.60 30.85 -4.85
N PRO A 563 -7.39 29.96 -4.22
CA PRO A 563 -7.59 28.58 -4.67
C PRO A 563 -8.55 28.50 -5.87
N SER A 564 -8.18 29.20 -6.94
CA SER A 564 -8.83 29.21 -8.24
C SER A 564 -8.07 28.37 -9.27
N ALA A 565 -6.91 27.80 -8.94
CA ALA A 565 -6.18 26.92 -9.86
C ALA A 565 -6.93 25.58 -10.03
N PRO A 566 -6.78 24.91 -11.19
CA PRO A 566 -7.26 23.55 -11.38
C PRO A 566 -6.50 22.56 -10.48
N LEU A 567 -7.14 21.44 -10.15
CA LEU A 567 -6.46 20.29 -9.58
C LEU A 567 -5.81 19.51 -10.73
N LEU A 568 -4.52 19.20 -10.65
CA LEU A 568 -3.80 18.51 -11.72
C LEU A 568 -3.36 17.12 -11.27
N TRP A 569 -3.54 16.11 -12.11
CA TRP A 569 -3.06 14.74 -11.89
C TRP A 569 -1.87 14.44 -12.81
N ARG A 570 -0.73 14.06 -12.23
CA ARG A 570 0.54 13.85 -12.93
C ARG A 570 0.99 12.40 -12.88
N ASP A 571 1.20 11.82 -14.06
CA ASP A 571 0.98 10.40 -14.23
C ASP A 571 1.69 9.82 -15.49
N TRP A 572 2.20 8.58 -15.42
CA TRP A 572 2.89 7.90 -16.53
C TRP A 572 1.94 7.00 -17.36
N PRO A 573 2.20 6.78 -18.67
CA PRO A 573 1.36 5.90 -19.51
C PRO A 573 1.67 4.40 -19.31
N ARG A 574 1.50 3.90 -18.08
CA ARG A 574 2.13 2.62 -17.65
C ARG A 574 1.55 1.38 -18.31
N ARG A 575 0.22 1.35 -18.55
CA ARG A 575 -0.44 0.23 -19.23
C ARG A 575 0.08 0.06 -20.66
N SER A 576 0.19 1.13 -21.43
CA SER A 576 0.68 1.04 -22.82
C SER A 576 2.15 0.64 -22.86
N VAL A 577 2.98 1.20 -21.97
CA VAL A 577 4.41 0.85 -21.87
C VAL A 577 4.60 -0.64 -21.58
N ARG A 578 3.94 -1.15 -20.54
CA ARG A 578 4.05 -2.56 -20.13
C ARG A 578 3.49 -3.52 -21.20
N ARG A 579 2.33 -3.19 -21.78
CA ARG A 579 1.72 -4.02 -22.83
C ARG A 579 2.53 -3.98 -24.12
N HIS A 580 3.15 -2.86 -24.48
CA HIS A 580 4.02 -2.77 -25.65
C HIS A 580 5.23 -3.70 -25.50
N TRP A 581 5.89 -3.69 -24.34
CA TRP A 581 6.96 -4.64 -24.01
C TRP A 581 6.52 -6.10 -24.19
N THR A 582 5.42 -6.49 -23.54
CA THR A 582 4.90 -7.86 -23.61
C THR A 582 4.50 -8.24 -25.04
N GLN A 583 3.86 -7.33 -25.78
CA GLN A 583 3.43 -7.57 -27.16
C GLN A 583 4.62 -7.74 -28.09
N LEU A 584 5.66 -6.92 -27.95
CA LEU A 584 6.88 -7.03 -28.74
C LEU A 584 7.49 -8.41 -28.52
N LEU A 585 7.85 -8.77 -27.28
CA LEU A 585 8.58 -10.01 -27.02
C LEU A 585 7.76 -11.29 -27.23
N ARG A 586 6.43 -11.20 -27.29
CA ARG A 586 5.55 -12.33 -27.62
C ARG A 586 5.21 -12.47 -29.10
N ARG A 587 5.47 -11.43 -29.91
CA ARG A 587 5.22 -11.45 -31.36
C ARG A 587 6.51 -11.60 -32.16
N GLU A 588 7.59 -11.02 -31.67
CA GLU A 588 8.89 -11.08 -32.31
C GLU A 588 9.51 -12.48 -32.19
N THR A 589 10.32 -12.82 -33.19
CA THR A 589 11.04 -14.10 -33.20
C THR A 589 12.16 -14.05 -32.15
N ALA A 590 12.36 -15.16 -31.45
CA ALA A 590 13.55 -15.41 -30.64
C ALA A 590 14.25 -16.64 -31.20
N THR A 591 15.53 -16.53 -31.54
CA THR A 591 16.32 -17.66 -32.01
C THR A 591 17.38 -18.03 -30.98
N PHE A 592 17.59 -19.33 -30.84
CA PHE A 592 18.47 -19.94 -29.85
C PHE A 592 19.43 -20.86 -30.59
N SER A 593 20.73 -20.64 -30.44
CA SER A 593 21.74 -21.48 -31.08
C SER A 593 22.86 -21.81 -30.10
N TRP A 594 23.21 -23.09 -30.04
CA TRP A 594 24.36 -23.54 -29.27
C TRP A 594 25.63 -23.35 -30.10
N GLU A 595 26.61 -22.62 -29.56
CA GLU A 595 27.93 -22.53 -30.15
C GLU A 595 28.65 -23.88 -30.00
N ALA A 596 29.22 -24.38 -31.11
CA ALA A 596 30.03 -25.58 -31.08
C ALA A 596 31.28 -25.32 -30.21
N CYS A 597 31.49 -26.15 -29.20
CA CYS A 597 32.67 -26.05 -28.35
C CYS A 597 33.93 -26.32 -29.22
N PRO A 598 35.00 -25.50 -29.17
CA PRO A 598 36.25 -25.86 -29.81
C PRO A 598 36.67 -27.22 -29.29
N GLN A 599 37.01 -28.13 -30.21
CA GLN A 599 37.30 -29.53 -29.92
C GLN A 599 38.43 -29.66 -28.89
N SER A 600 38.09 -29.70 -27.60
CA SER A 600 38.84 -30.48 -26.64
C SER A 600 38.69 -31.91 -27.10
N SER A 601 39.79 -32.51 -27.54
CA SER A 601 39.95 -33.94 -27.84
C SER A 601 38.91 -34.79 -27.10
N GLN A 602 38.01 -35.40 -27.88
CA GLN A 602 36.98 -36.31 -27.39
C GLN A 602 37.59 -37.33 -26.42
N PRO A 603 37.11 -37.47 -25.18
CA PRO A 603 36.91 -38.80 -24.65
C PRO A 603 35.69 -39.39 -25.37
N ALA A 604 35.79 -40.66 -25.71
CA ALA A 604 34.79 -41.45 -26.41
C ALA A 604 33.38 -41.31 -25.84
N HIS A 605 32.38 -41.57 -26.71
CA HIS A 605 30.96 -41.83 -26.46
C HIS A 605 30.46 -41.66 -25.00
N PRO A 606 29.36 -40.93 -24.74
CA PRO A 606 28.75 -40.93 -23.41
C PRO A 606 28.34 -42.36 -23.06
N LEU A 607 29.16 -43.00 -22.24
CA LEU A 607 28.80 -44.20 -21.50
C LEU A 607 27.50 -43.87 -20.76
N LYS A 608 26.62 -44.89 -20.66
CA LYS A 608 25.43 -44.92 -19.79
C LYS A 608 25.68 -44.12 -18.51
N PRO A 609 24.68 -43.38 -17.98
CA PRO A 609 24.87 -42.41 -16.90
C PRO A 609 25.84 -42.98 -15.89
N ASP A 610 27.05 -42.44 -15.92
CA ASP A 610 28.14 -42.91 -15.10
C ASP A 610 27.57 -42.96 -13.68
N GLU A 611 27.65 -44.14 -13.05
CA GLU A 611 27.52 -44.28 -11.62
C GLU A 611 28.66 -43.46 -11.02
N THR A 612 28.49 -42.13 -11.04
CA THR A 612 29.39 -41.19 -10.41
C THR A 612 29.30 -41.56 -8.95
N LEU A 613 30.31 -42.30 -8.48
CA LEU A 613 30.43 -42.77 -7.12
C LEU A 613 30.52 -41.52 -6.23
N LEU A 614 29.35 -41.07 -5.79
CA LEU A 614 29.24 -39.96 -4.86
C LEU A 614 29.89 -40.42 -3.56
N THR A 615 30.97 -39.75 -3.17
CA THR A 615 31.60 -39.97 -1.88
C THR A 615 30.58 -39.76 -0.76
N ARG A 616 30.82 -40.38 0.40
CA ARG A 616 29.95 -40.22 1.58
C ARG A 616 29.76 -38.74 1.93
N GLU A 617 30.78 -37.91 1.70
CA GLU A 617 30.74 -36.46 1.89
C GLU A 617 29.88 -35.73 0.86
N GLN A 618 29.99 -36.08 -0.43
CA GLN A 618 29.13 -35.51 -1.48
C GLN A 618 27.64 -35.88 -1.31
N ARG A 619 27.35 -37.04 -0.70
CA ARG A 619 25.99 -37.45 -0.28
C ARG A 619 25.52 -36.77 1.00
N ALA A 620 26.42 -36.46 1.93
CA ALA A 620 26.11 -35.81 3.20
C ALA A 620 25.83 -34.32 3.00
N HIS A 621 24.67 -33.99 2.43
CA HIS A 621 24.24 -32.63 2.09
C HIS A 621 24.30 -31.60 3.24
N TYR A 622 24.30 -32.05 4.50
CA TYR A 622 24.44 -31.19 5.68
C TYR A 622 25.86 -30.67 5.92
N ARG A 623 26.87 -31.25 5.24
CA ARG A 623 28.30 -30.88 5.34
C ARG A 623 28.76 -29.92 4.25
N LEU A 624 27.92 -29.63 3.26
CA LEU A 624 28.27 -28.72 2.17
C LEU A 624 28.10 -27.27 2.60
N SER A 625 29.12 -26.47 2.32
CA SER A 625 29.03 -25.01 2.41
C SER A 625 28.00 -24.46 1.42
N TRP A 626 27.56 -23.22 1.65
CA TRP A 626 26.61 -22.54 0.78
C TRP A 626 27.10 -22.45 -0.67
N SER A 627 28.36 -22.04 -0.88
CA SER A 627 28.98 -21.94 -2.21
C SER A 627 29.03 -23.30 -2.92
N GLN A 628 29.42 -24.36 -2.21
CA GLN A 628 29.43 -25.71 -2.75
C GLN A 628 28.04 -26.17 -3.19
N ARG A 629 26.97 -25.78 -2.49
CA ARG A 629 25.61 -26.16 -2.90
C ARG A 629 25.18 -25.43 -4.18
N LEU A 630 25.40 -24.13 -4.26
CA LEU A 630 25.06 -23.32 -5.43
C LEU A 630 25.75 -23.80 -6.71
N ALA A 631 27.00 -24.26 -6.59
CA ALA A 631 27.80 -24.76 -7.70
C ALA A 631 27.27 -26.07 -8.31
N ARG A 632 26.49 -26.88 -7.57
CA ARG A 632 26.10 -28.24 -8.03
C ARG A 632 25.21 -28.29 -9.25
N ASN A 633 24.39 -27.26 -9.46
CA ASN A 633 23.57 -27.11 -10.66
C ASN A 633 23.96 -25.86 -11.45
N ALA A 634 25.12 -25.28 -11.16
CA ALA A 634 25.68 -24.21 -11.97
C ALA A 634 26.14 -24.78 -13.31
N ARG A 635 25.93 -24.02 -14.38
CA ARG A 635 26.46 -24.36 -15.69
C ARG A 635 28.00 -24.25 -15.64
N SER A 636 28.69 -25.26 -16.16
CA SER A 636 30.16 -25.24 -16.25
C SER A 636 30.63 -24.11 -17.18
N ALA A 637 31.81 -23.54 -16.88
CA ALA A 637 32.47 -22.58 -17.77
C ALA A 637 32.80 -23.21 -19.15
N ASP A 638 33.02 -24.53 -19.19
CA ASP A 638 33.33 -25.29 -20.41
C ASP A 638 32.07 -25.79 -21.15
N ALA A 639 30.87 -25.50 -20.62
CA ALA A 639 29.63 -25.89 -21.30
C ALA A 639 29.45 -25.07 -22.59
N PRO A 640 28.81 -25.64 -23.64
CA PRO A 640 28.49 -24.90 -24.86
C PRO A 640 27.80 -23.57 -24.55
N ARG A 641 28.17 -22.50 -25.25
CA ARG A 641 27.54 -21.19 -25.06
C ARG A 641 26.20 -21.16 -25.79
N LEU A 642 25.18 -20.62 -25.14
CA LEU A 642 23.90 -20.34 -25.79
C LEU A 642 23.94 -18.93 -26.35
N SER A 643 23.82 -18.79 -27.66
CA SER A 643 23.53 -17.52 -28.30
C SER A 643 22.03 -17.32 -28.37
N VAL A 644 21.57 -16.14 -27.97
CA VAL A 644 20.17 -15.74 -27.99
C VAL A 644 20.04 -14.47 -28.83
N LEU A 645 19.24 -14.52 -29.88
CA LEU A 645 18.91 -13.35 -30.69
C LEU A 645 17.42 -13.03 -30.50
N LEU A 646 17.16 -11.86 -29.92
CA LEU A 646 15.82 -11.30 -29.72
C LEU A 646 15.54 -10.24 -30.78
N HIS A 647 14.54 -10.48 -31.63
CA HIS A 647 14.13 -9.49 -32.63
C HIS A 647 13.30 -8.38 -31.97
N GLY A 648 13.35 -7.18 -32.57
CA GLY A 648 12.59 -6.00 -32.12
C GLY A 648 13.23 -5.19 -30.98
N LEU A 649 14.25 -5.70 -30.28
CA LEU A 649 15.00 -4.94 -29.28
C LEU A 649 16.22 -4.24 -29.91
N PRO A 650 16.56 -3.00 -29.50
CA PRO A 650 17.80 -2.34 -29.89
C PRO A 650 19.04 -3.14 -29.46
N VAL A 651 20.10 -3.16 -30.27
CA VAL A 651 21.35 -3.92 -30.01
C VAL A 651 21.95 -3.61 -28.63
N ARG A 652 21.88 -2.35 -28.21
CA ARG A 652 22.44 -1.85 -26.95
C ARG A 652 21.43 -1.77 -25.81
N PHE A 653 20.24 -2.36 -25.98
CA PHE A 653 19.15 -2.23 -25.01
C PHE A 653 19.60 -2.62 -23.60
N PHE A 654 20.27 -3.76 -23.46
CA PHE A 654 20.74 -4.25 -22.16
C PHE A 654 22.01 -3.57 -21.64
N GLU A 655 22.69 -2.73 -22.42
CA GLU A 655 23.86 -1.98 -21.93
C GLU A 655 23.44 -0.91 -20.91
N THR A 656 22.18 -0.48 -20.95
CA THR A 656 21.61 0.56 -20.08
C THR A 656 21.40 0.10 -18.62
N PHE A 657 21.39 -1.20 -18.35
CA PHE A 657 21.19 -1.76 -17.00
C PHE A 657 22.51 -1.99 -16.23
N GLY A 658 23.63 -1.47 -16.76
CA GLY A 658 24.95 -1.46 -16.12
C GLY A 658 25.71 -2.79 -16.13
N PRO A 659 27.02 -2.78 -15.86
CA PRO A 659 27.75 -3.98 -15.50
C PRO A 659 27.29 -4.47 -14.12
N PRO A 660 27.35 -5.78 -13.82
CA PRO A 660 26.98 -6.31 -12.51
C PRO A 660 27.74 -5.57 -11.41
N ALA A 661 27.04 -5.18 -10.34
CA ALA A 661 27.70 -4.75 -9.11
C ALA A 661 28.72 -5.83 -8.74
N GLN A 662 30.01 -5.50 -8.81
CA GLN A 662 31.10 -6.46 -8.60
C GLN A 662 30.88 -7.13 -7.24
N ALA A 663 30.64 -8.44 -7.29
CA ALA A 663 30.72 -9.27 -6.10
C ALA A 663 32.16 -9.16 -5.58
N VAL A 664 32.32 -8.57 -4.39
CA VAL A 664 33.54 -8.77 -3.62
C VAL A 664 33.63 -10.30 -3.40
N ALA A 665 34.73 -10.87 -3.89
CA ALA A 665 35.01 -12.30 -3.97
C ALA A 665 34.89 -13.03 -2.64
#